data_AF-A0A3G2G7F7-F1
#
_entry.id   AF-A0A3G2G7F7-F1
#
_cell.length_a   1.000
_cell.length_b   1.000
_cell.length_c   1.000
_cell.angle_alpha   90.00
_cell.angle_beta   90.00
_cell.angle_gamma   90.00
#
_symmetry.space_group_name_H-M   'P 1'
#
loop_
_entity.id
_entity.type
_entity.pdbx_description
1 polymer ?
#
loop_
_entity_poly.entity_id
_entity_poly.type
_entity_poly.pdbx_seq_one_letter_code
_entity_poly.pdbx_strand_id
1 'polypeptide(L)'
;MGNKIALANNGQDVSIAFNGLLAPIYSSLVVNVSAANIAGDFFYSIGTNIAPASTVGAKLFIKSNGSGFSFGVLRGTGGIPVYETTVRPFNTNIMVVLKYEVVAGASNDAVKLYVNPVLSSEPVTPDAVYSAAIGTDAGSFSTVSLLQGTAVTSPTLEVDAINLGATWANVTSPVFDYGDVPTTYDLTKDGVYAPAAHIALAGLSLGSIIPDLEISPLSVASGADNNGSNGDGADEDAINVSVNQIRKGISYNLAIPVTNSVLSTKYLYGWIDFNNDGKFQSGELSDAVVTFTTTGTSTQSLTWSSAKTGSIVTGATKLYMRLRLSDQLLNDFTAGTGSTLIDERSVGFVGAVSGSNPINFPAGSNGEVEDYQIDVVTTYDYGDLPSSFENDKDGNVLPGIHVPLLGFSIGSLLDAESTPASVTSPAQNNTVGDNAIGTADEDGITTMASIERNTAYSITVPVSIPSTLPAGTKYLYGWLDLNGDGIFQVGEVATATTTSSTNTTMTLTWTAAQTLTIVNGTLSMYLRLRLSNLSLLDFTTGTGSALIDERSVGNGATSATVAANSPLITFGEIEDYQLPVNSSIRYNDVVQGGVSMTGNSWYFSLPANNTTRRVPDIDGDGSTIWSNYGDLILPAGSTIVKAYLSVEKDGPANFTSAMLKVPGAAAYTTLTPGTSIADRSTGGAFGYAQMIWDITSMIPPNGYVSTAAGGPAGRYFLANPSPFPVSMGGWSIIVVYKNANSKFRKIVINDGWQSFPPGVVQTTIQGLKIPASGTVKAIVGLTGTYGDRGFSDLLSFGKVGTTLTNLADPMTGSTTDALNSSIAWGANNNVSVDGGPAISGNYTARLPISAGHLFGVAESYDFDADIFDATGVLAPSSTPVDVVLEQLSTGGDALVSGSYFISVDVAIPPVLTKSLPVSTIADGGVTKYIWTVTNTASDAVLQTIDFTDNLPSSIKVAATPNASITGGTGGVITAAPNSGIVTISGLQLNPGQSATISVDITNVLGQLNASCSANPSAFTNSSSNITVPSGGILNTSTITPQCLIVTASIPSSCYKPGITSGTALDSKVGITSLSRAGATDPDNWPMVRKGAWLVLESKTKGFVVNRLPFDGSGNPIGIPVADFTEGMMVYDTVNNCLKMYTSTDGGFSFSWQCLNTQTCPD
;
A
#
# COMPACT_ATOMS: atom_id res chain seq x y z
N MET A 1 18.49 -41.34 -33.66
CA MET A 1 17.86 -42.31 -32.71
C MET A 1 18.96 -42.95 -31.87
N GLY A 2 19.01 -42.68 -30.56
CA GLY A 2 20.03 -43.21 -29.66
C GLY A 2 19.44 -44.25 -28.71
N ASN A 3 19.83 -45.51 -28.89
CA ASN A 3 19.60 -46.64 -27.99
C ASN A 3 20.32 -47.83 -28.63
N LYS A 4 21.43 -48.25 -28.03
CA LYS A 4 22.23 -49.38 -28.49
C LYS A 4 21.39 -50.66 -28.59
N ILE A 5 21.31 -51.26 -29.78
CA ILE A 5 20.58 -52.50 -30.06
C ILE A 5 21.56 -53.62 -30.36
N ALA A 6 21.42 -54.76 -29.68
CA ALA A 6 22.18 -55.97 -29.98
C ALA A 6 21.43 -56.86 -30.99
N LEU A 7 22.11 -57.25 -32.06
CA LEU A 7 21.65 -58.22 -33.05
C LEU A 7 22.45 -59.52 -32.91
N ALA A 8 21.79 -60.58 -32.45
CA ALA A 8 22.31 -61.94 -32.46
C ALA A 8 22.27 -62.55 -33.88
N ASN A 9 22.99 -63.67 -34.08
CA ASN A 9 23.04 -64.38 -35.36
C ASN A 9 21.73 -65.09 -35.78
N ASN A 10 20.70 -65.07 -34.93
CA ASN A 10 19.32 -65.44 -35.24
C ASN A 10 18.36 -64.55 -34.43
N GLY A 11 17.13 -64.36 -34.90
CA GLY A 11 16.14 -63.58 -34.13
C GLY A 11 15.00 -63.02 -34.97
N GLN A 12 14.43 -61.90 -34.51
CA GLN A 12 13.33 -61.21 -35.16
C GLN A 12 13.84 -59.95 -35.86
N ASP A 13 13.35 -59.72 -37.07
CA ASP A 13 13.60 -58.46 -37.79
C ASP A 13 12.73 -57.35 -37.22
N VAL A 14 13.26 -56.13 -37.14
CA VAL A 14 12.52 -54.93 -36.73
C VAL A 14 12.59 -53.86 -37.81
N SER A 15 11.46 -53.24 -38.10
CA SER A 15 11.34 -52.18 -39.09
C SER A 15 10.60 -50.98 -38.52
N ILE A 16 11.08 -49.78 -38.81
CA ILE A 16 10.43 -48.52 -38.46
C ILE A 16 10.08 -47.76 -39.74
N ALA A 17 8.87 -47.20 -39.78
CA ALA A 17 8.41 -46.34 -40.86
C ALA A 17 8.70 -44.87 -40.55
N PHE A 18 8.97 -44.06 -41.57
CA PHE A 18 9.18 -42.61 -41.47
C PHE A 18 8.52 -41.88 -42.65
N ASN A 19 8.38 -40.56 -42.53
CA ASN A 19 7.82 -39.72 -43.60
C ASN A 19 8.70 -39.79 -44.85
N GLY A 20 8.09 -40.01 -46.01
CA GLY A 20 8.81 -40.30 -47.26
C GLY A 20 9.93 -39.31 -47.59
N LEU A 21 11.14 -39.81 -47.79
CA LEU A 21 12.31 -39.03 -48.25
C LEU A 21 12.64 -39.39 -49.71
N LEU A 22 13.05 -38.40 -50.48
CA LEU A 22 13.57 -38.59 -51.84
C LEU A 22 15.08 -38.83 -51.79
N ALA A 23 15.63 -39.52 -52.79
CA ALA A 23 17.07 -39.64 -52.96
C ALA A 23 17.71 -38.32 -53.46
N PRO A 24 18.99 -38.02 -53.11
CA PRO A 24 19.89 -38.89 -52.36
C PRO A 24 19.49 -38.99 -50.89
N ILE A 25 19.50 -40.21 -50.35
CA ILE A 25 19.27 -40.47 -48.93
C ILE A 25 20.54 -41.04 -48.33
N TYR A 26 20.89 -40.51 -47.16
CA TYR A 26 22.02 -40.94 -46.36
C TYR A 26 21.49 -41.60 -45.09
N SER A 27 22.22 -42.58 -44.61
CA SER A 27 22.05 -43.15 -43.29
C SER A 27 23.39 -43.32 -42.62
N SER A 28 23.54 -42.85 -41.38
CA SER A 28 24.68 -43.20 -40.54
C SER A 28 24.28 -44.21 -39.49
N LEU A 29 25.21 -45.06 -39.09
CA LEU A 29 25.09 -45.89 -37.90
C LEU A 29 26.48 -46.23 -37.35
N VAL A 30 26.56 -46.49 -36.04
CA VAL A 30 27.76 -47.04 -35.39
C VAL A 30 27.54 -48.53 -35.17
N VAL A 31 28.51 -49.34 -35.61
CA VAL A 31 28.43 -50.79 -35.64
C VAL A 31 29.61 -51.39 -34.90
N ASN A 32 29.33 -52.29 -33.96
CA ASN A 32 30.35 -53.11 -33.29
C ASN A 32 30.08 -54.58 -33.55
N VAL A 33 30.94 -55.25 -34.31
CA VAL A 33 30.76 -56.66 -34.70
C VAL A 33 31.58 -57.55 -33.78
N SER A 34 30.93 -58.52 -33.12
CA SER A 34 31.60 -59.50 -32.26
C SER A 34 31.87 -60.83 -32.98
N ALA A 35 31.05 -61.19 -33.97
CA ALA A 35 31.25 -62.37 -34.82
C ALA A 35 30.63 -62.20 -36.22
N ALA A 36 31.19 -62.86 -37.23
CA ALA A 36 30.66 -62.87 -38.60
C ALA A 36 30.90 -64.22 -39.29
N ASN A 37 30.07 -64.54 -40.28
CA ASN A 37 30.16 -65.78 -41.08
C ASN A 37 30.76 -65.54 -42.46
N ILE A 38 31.38 -66.57 -43.08
CA ILE A 38 32.07 -66.45 -44.38
C ILE A 38 31.12 -66.22 -45.55
N ALA A 39 29.88 -66.74 -45.47
CA ALA A 39 28.84 -66.49 -46.48
C ALA A 39 28.36 -65.03 -46.46
N GLY A 40 28.34 -64.43 -45.27
CA GLY A 40 27.86 -63.07 -45.02
C GLY A 40 26.35 -62.91 -45.19
N ASP A 41 25.81 -61.87 -44.58
CA ASP A 41 24.41 -61.46 -44.73
C ASP A 41 24.25 -59.95 -44.49
N PHE A 42 23.09 -59.40 -44.85
CA PHE A 42 22.74 -58.02 -44.52
C PHE A 42 22.05 -57.94 -43.17
N PHE A 43 22.37 -56.88 -42.43
CA PHE A 43 21.79 -56.62 -41.11
C PHE A 43 21.03 -55.31 -41.08
N TYR A 44 21.21 -54.44 -42.08
CA TYR A 44 20.58 -53.12 -42.17
C TYR A 44 20.10 -52.84 -43.59
N SER A 45 18.91 -52.25 -43.71
CA SER A 45 18.38 -51.81 -45.01
C SER A 45 17.52 -50.55 -44.92
N ILE A 46 17.50 -49.79 -46.02
CA ILE A 46 16.63 -48.63 -46.25
C ILE A 46 15.73 -48.96 -47.44
N GLY A 47 14.41 -48.86 -47.26
CA GLY A 47 13.41 -49.27 -48.24
C GLY A 47 12.16 -48.39 -48.27
N THR A 48 11.06 -48.93 -48.81
CA THR A 48 9.74 -48.27 -48.91
C THR A 48 8.68 -49.07 -48.14
N ASN A 49 7.52 -48.45 -47.84
CA ASN A 49 6.42 -49.01 -47.01
C ASN A 49 5.81 -50.32 -47.56
N ILE A 50 6.17 -50.74 -48.78
CA ILE A 50 5.57 -51.91 -49.45
C ILE A 50 6.45 -53.17 -49.34
N ALA A 51 7.71 -53.07 -48.87
CA ALA A 51 8.59 -54.23 -48.62
C ALA A 51 9.84 -53.85 -47.79
N PRO A 52 9.84 -54.02 -46.46
CA PRO A 52 10.98 -53.61 -45.62
C PRO A 52 12.28 -54.44 -45.79
N ALA A 53 12.34 -55.45 -46.67
CA ALA A 53 13.53 -56.31 -46.78
C ALA A 53 13.89 -56.89 -48.18
N SER A 54 12.96 -56.99 -49.15
CA SER A 54 13.14 -57.95 -50.25
C SER A 54 12.90 -57.45 -51.67
N THR A 55 12.90 -56.15 -51.98
CA THR A 55 12.65 -55.74 -53.39
C THR A 55 13.31 -54.44 -53.86
N VAL A 56 13.39 -53.38 -53.04
CA VAL A 56 13.93 -52.06 -53.45
C VAL A 56 14.76 -51.42 -52.33
N GLY A 57 15.75 -50.58 -52.69
CA GLY A 57 16.54 -49.77 -51.76
C GLY A 57 17.97 -50.23 -51.49
N ALA A 58 18.59 -49.73 -50.42
CA ALA A 58 19.99 -49.96 -50.04
C ALA A 58 20.12 -51.02 -48.93
N LYS A 59 21.11 -51.91 -49.04
CA LYS A 59 21.40 -52.95 -48.03
C LYS A 59 22.86 -52.92 -47.63
N LEU A 60 23.12 -53.11 -46.34
CA LEU A 60 24.45 -53.18 -45.74
C LEU A 60 24.74 -54.58 -45.20
N PHE A 61 25.78 -55.20 -45.74
CA PHE A 61 26.25 -56.56 -45.51
C PHE A 61 27.47 -56.61 -44.62
N ILE A 62 27.65 -57.72 -43.91
CA ILE A 62 28.89 -58.09 -43.22
C ILE A 62 29.26 -59.53 -43.61
N LYS A 63 30.54 -59.80 -43.86
CA LYS A 63 31.10 -61.16 -43.95
C LYS A 63 32.41 -61.29 -43.20
N SER A 64 32.76 -62.50 -42.76
CA SER A 64 34.08 -62.82 -42.21
C SER A 64 35.12 -62.99 -43.32
N ASN A 65 36.34 -62.50 -43.07
CA ASN A 65 37.54 -62.76 -43.88
C ASN A 65 38.53 -63.70 -43.16
N GLY A 66 38.08 -64.40 -42.11
CA GLY A 66 38.92 -65.28 -41.28
C GLY A 66 39.60 -64.55 -40.11
N SER A 67 40.31 -63.44 -40.37
CA SER A 67 41.01 -62.64 -39.34
C SER A 67 40.24 -61.42 -38.83
N GLY A 68 39.10 -61.10 -39.45
CA GLY A 68 38.25 -59.94 -39.19
C GLY A 68 37.01 -60.02 -40.08
N PHE A 69 36.40 -58.88 -40.38
CA PHE A 69 35.21 -58.81 -41.25
C PHE A 69 35.31 -57.66 -42.27
N SER A 70 34.42 -57.65 -43.26
CA SER A 70 34.29 -56.52 -44.20
C SER A 70 32.83 -56.17 -44.38
N PHE A 71 32.54 -54.88 -44.51
CA PHE A 71 31.24 -54.40 -44.92
C PHE A 71 31.04 -54.55 -46.43
N GLY A 72 29.79 -54.73 -46.85
CA GLY A 72 29.42 -54.74 -48.25
C GLY A 72 28.10 -54.07 -48.51
N VAL A 73 27.85 -53.70 -49.76
CA VAL A 73 26.61 -53.05 -50.17
C VAL A 73 25.96 -53.74 -51.35
N LEU A 74 24.64 -53.67 -51.38
CA LEU A 74 23.81 -54.16 -52.46
C LEU A 74 22.60 -53.24 -52.64
N ARG A 75 22.14 -53.11 -53.89
CA ARG A 75 20.87 -52.48 -54.25
C ARG A 75 19.83 -53.56 -54.60
N GLY A 76 18.62 -53.48 -54.04
CA GLY A 76 17.48 -54.32 -54.44
C GLY A 76 17.65 -55.84 -54.19
N THR A 77 17.24 -56.68 -55.15
CA THR A 77 17.32 -58.16 -55.08
C THR A 77 18.11 -58.79 -56.22
N GLY A 78 18.70 -59.97 -55.94
CA GLY A 78 19.26 -60.86 -56.96
C GLY A 78 20.69 -60.56 -57.42
N GLY A 79 21.39 -59.58 -56.82
CA GLY A 79 22.79 -59.25 -57.12
C GLY A 79 23.80 -59.81 -56.10
N ILE A 80 25.08 -59.80 -56.47
CA ILE A 80 26.20 -60.17 -55.57
C ILE A 80 26.65 -58.92 -54.80
N PRO A 81 26.66 -58.91 -53.46
CA PRO A 81 27.12 -57.75 -52.69
C PRO A 81 28.57 -57.37 -53.03
N VAL A 82 28.84 -56.07 -53.17
CA VAL A 82 30.20 -55.54 -53.33
C VAL A 82 30.75 -55.21 -51.95
N TYR A 83 31.84 -55.87 -51.57
CA TYR A 83 32.50 -55.66 -50.28
C TYR A 83 33.64 -54.65 -50.40
N GLU A 84 33.88 -53.90 -49.33
CA GLU A 84 35.10 -53.10 -49.18
C GLU A 84 36.36 -53.99 -49.22
N THR A 85 37.52 -53.38 -49.48
CA THR A 85 38.81 -54.10 -49.52
C THR A 85 39.52 -54.15 -48.16
N THR A 86 39.18 -53.24 -47.25
CA THR A 86 39.76 -53.17 -45.91
C THR A 86 39.12 -54.21 -44.99
N VAL A 87 39.93 -55.02 -44.32
CA VAL A 87 39.46 -55.95 -43.28
C VAL A 87 39.42 -55.22 -41.93
N ARG A 88 38.23 -55.21 -41.31
CA ARG A 88 37.94 -54.55 -40.04
C ARG A 88 38.12 -55.51 -38.85
N PRO A 89 38.65 -55.03 -37.71
CA PRO A 89 38.78 -55.84 -36.50
C PRO A 89 37.44 -56.02 -35.80
N PHE A 90 37.21 -57.19 -35.19
CA PHE A 90 36.05 -57.40 -34.31
C PHE A 90 36.13 -56.54 -33.04
N ASN A 91 35.00 -56.38 -32.35
CA ASN A 91 34.86 -55.70 -31.06
C ASN A 91 35.32 -54.23 -31.07
N THR A 92 35.24 -53.57 -32.23
CA THR A 92 35.59 -52.17 -32.42
C THR A 92 34.35 -51.41 -32.91
N ASN A 93 34.09 -50.22 -32.36
CA ASN A 93 33.04 -49.35 -32.86
C ASN A 93 33.46 -48.76 -34.20
N ILE A 94 32.64 -48.97 -35.23
CA ILE A 94 32.90 -48.49 -36.58
C ILE A 94 31.69 -47.68 -37.04
N MET A 95 31.93 -46.42 -37.39
CA MET A 95 30.90 -45.59 -38.00
C MET A 95 30.81 -45.92 -39.49
N VAL A 96 29.59 -46.10 -39.99
CA VAL A 96 29.35 -46.28 -41.42
C VAL A 96 28.32 -45.28 -41.88
N VAL A 97 28.50 -44.77 -43.10
CA VAL A 97 27.53 -43.94 -43.80
C VAL A 97 27.15 -44.64 -45.10
N LEU A 98 25.87 -44.97 -45.23
CA LEU A 98 25.26 -45.58 -46.40
C LEU A 98 24.54 -44.50 -47.20
N LYS A 99 24.86 -44.36 -48.48
CA LYS A 99 24.19 -43.43 -49.40
C LYS A 99 23.50 -44.19 -50.51
N TYR A 100 22.23 -43.87 -50.76
CA TYR A 100 21.55 -44.21 -52.00
C TYR A 100 21.50 -42.96 -52.88
N GLU A 101 21.96 -43.08 -54.12
CA GLU A 101 22.02 -41.99 -55.09
C GLU A 101 21.25 -42.38 -56.34
N VAL A 102 20.35 -41.49 -56.77
CA VAL A 102 19.65 -41.65 -58.05
C VAL A 102 20.54 -41.16 -59.18
N VAL A 103 20.71 -42.01 -60.20
CA VAL A 103 21.48 -41.68 -61.39
C VAL A 103 20.52 -41.58 -62.57
N ALA A 104 20.66 -40.57 -63.43
CA ALA A 104 19.76 -40.39 -64.56
C ALA A 104 19.80 -41.60 -65.52
N GLY A 105 18.68 -42.29 -65.68
CA GLY A 105 18.55 -43.55 -66.43
C GLY A 105 17.56 -44.47 -65.71
N ALA A 106 17.24 -45.64 -66.30
CA ALA A 106 16.47 -46.66 -65.60
C ALA A 106 17.44 -47.79 -65.19
N SER A 107 17.48 -48.14 -63.90
CA SER A 107 18.32 -49.21 -63.33
C SER A 107 19.77 -48.85 -62.97
N ASN A 108 20.19 -47.58 -62.92
CA ASN A 108 21.60 -47.17 -62.71
C ASN A 108 21.91 -46.48 -61.37
N ASP A 109 20.93 -46.40 -60.45
CA ASP A 109 21.12 -45.90 -59.09
C ASP A 109 22.27 -46.60 -58.34
N ALA A 110 22.99 -45.86 -57.51
CA ALA A 110 24.15 -46.36 -56.79
C ALA A 110 23.90 -46.47 -55.29
N VAL A 111 24.41 -47.54 -54.67
CA VAL A 111 24.55 -47.63 -53.22
C VAL A 111 26.03 -47.49 -52.90
N LYS A 112 26.38 -46.45 -52.15
CA LYS A 112 27.74 -46.11 -51.75
C LYS A 112 27.88 -46.31 -50.24
N LEU A 113 29.00 -46.89 -49.86
CA LEU A 113 29.38 -47.10 -48.47
C LEU A 113 30.63 -46.28 -48.14
N TYR A 114 30.59 -45.62 -47.00
CA TYR A 114 31.75 -44.98 -46.40
C TYR A 114 31.93 -45.52 -44.98
N VAL A 115 33.13 -45.99 -44.64
CA VAL A 115 33.45 -46.66 -43.38
C VAL A 115 34.51 -45.87 -42.64
N ASN A 116 34.19 -45.43 -41.42
CA ASN A 116 34.92 -44.41 -40.67
C ASN A 116 35.27 -43.18 -41.53
N PRO A 117 34.28 -42.55 -42.20
CA PRO A 117 34.56 -41.42 -43.06
C PRO A 117 34.99 -40.18 -42.28
N VAL A 118 35.62 -39.24 -42.98
CA VAL A 118 35.72 -37.86 -42.49
C VAL A 118 34.32 -37.24 -42.43
N LEU A 119 33.97 -36.62 -41.30
CA LEU A 119 32.61 -36.16 -41.05
C LEU A 119 32.31 -34.78 -41.64
N SER A 120 33.33 -33.94 -41.83
CA SER A 120 33.19 -32.54 -42.28
C SER A 120 32.67 -32.37 -43.70
N SER A 121 32.79 -33.40 -44.56
CA SER A 121 32.35 -33.36 -45.95
C SER A 121 32.29 -34.77 -46.53
N GLU A 122 31.33 -35.05 -47.42
CA GLU A 122 31.25 -36.34 -48.12
C GLU A 122 32.57 -36.67 -48.83
N PRO A 123 33.22 -37.81 -48.53
CA PRO A 123 34.42 -38.24 -49.24
C PRO A 123 34.15 -38.44 -50.73
N VAL A 124 35.10 -38.02 -51.57
CA VAL A 124 34.99 -38.18 -53.04
C VAL A 124 34.99 -39.66 -53.44
N THR A 125 35.70 -40.51 -52.70
CA THR A 125 35.82 -41.95 -52.98
C THR A 125 35.17 -42.77 -51.86
N PRO A 126 34.10 -43.52 -52.16
CA PRO A 126 33.50 -44.49 -51.24
C PRO A 126 34.34 -45.77 -51.09
N ASP A 127 34.24 -46.41 -49.92
CA ASP A 127 34.92 -47.68 -49.59
C ASP A 127 34.35 -48.88 -50.35
N ALA A 128 33.05 -48.84 -50.66
CA ALA A 128 32.39 -49.80 -51.54
C ALA A 128 31.26 -49.12 -52.32
N VAL A 129 31.09 -49.51 -53.59
CA VAL A 129 29.98 -49.03 -54.43
C VAL A 129 29.36 -50.18 -55.19
N TYR A 130 28.04 -50.25 -55.13
CA TYR A 130 27.26 -51.09 -56.00
C TYR A 130 26.53 -50.23 -57.04
N SER A 131 26.76 -50.48 -58.34
CA SER A 131 26.19 -49.70 -59.45
C SER A 131 25.53 -50.56 -60.56
N ALA A 132 25.04 -51.78 -60.25
CA ALA A 132 24.61 -52.73 -61.30
C ALA A 132 23.10 -52.70 -61.66
N ALA A 133 22.83 -53.04 -62.91
CA ALA A 133 21.65 -52.75 -63.74
C ALA A 133 20.39 -53.64 -63.55
N ILE A 134 20.01 -53.99 -62.31
CA ILE A 134 18.79 -54.78 -62.06
C ILE A 134 17.95 -54.14 -60.95
N GLY A 135 16.64 -53.96 -61.20
CA GLY A 135 15.66 -53.41 -60.26
C GLY A 135 15.13 -52.02 -60.65
N THR A 136 13.90 -51.71 -60.24
CA THR A 136 13.25 -50.41 -60.42
C THR A 136 13.82 -49.37 -59.46
N ASP A 137 13.99 -48.13 -59.93
CA ASP A 137 14.44 -46.99 -59.13
C ASP A 137 13.51 -46.77 -57.92
N ALA A 138 14.08 -46.43 -56.77
CA ALA A 138 13.30 -46.20 -55.57
C ALA A 138 12.68 -44.79 -55.58
N GLY A 139 11.34 -44.71 -55.56
CA GLY A 139 10.62 -43.43 -55.63
C GLY A 139 10.77 -42.57 -54.36
N SER A 140 10.22 -43.04 -53.23
CA SER A 140 10.38 -42.40 -51.92
C SER A 140 10.65 -43.46 -50.86
N PHE A 141 11.75 -43.27 -50.12
CA PHE A 141 12.15 -44.12 -49.01
C PHE A 141 11.31 -43.79 -47.79
N SER A 142 10.83 -44.80 -47.09
CA SER A 142 9.93 -44.61 -45.95
C SER A 142 10.07 -45.69 -44.87
N THR A 143 11.03 -46.61 -45.02
CA THR A 143 11.30 -47.65 -44.02
C THR A 143 12.79 -47.87 -43.80
N VAL A 144 13.17 -48.12 -42.55
CA VAL A 144 14.47 -48.68 -42.17
C VAL A 144 14.24 -49.97 -41.42
N SER A 145 15.08 -50.97 -41.69
CA SER A 145 14.99 -52.29 -41.06
C SER A 145 16.34 -52.75 -40.53
N LEU A 146 16.33 -53.32 -39.32
CA LEU A 146 17.40 -54.13 -38.77
C LEU A 146 16.99 -55.59 -38.88
N LEU A 147 17.87 -56.43 -39.43
CA LEU A 147 17.55 -57.82 -39.74
C LEU A 147 18.50 -58.79 -39.04
N GLN A 148 17.92 -59.86 -38.53
CA GLN A 148 18.60 -61.01 -37.96
C GLN A 148 18.30 -62.20 -38.86
N GLY A 149 19.16 -62.43 -39.86
CA GLY A 149 19.03 -63.58 -40.78
C GLY A 149 19.27 -64.94 -40.11
N THR A 150 19.87 -65.90 -40.82
CA THR A 150 20.13 -67.23 -40.26
C THR A 150 21.47 -67.34 -39.53
N ALA A 151 21.58 -68.23 -38.54
CA ALA A 151 22.82 -68.45 -37.78
C ALA A 151 24.04 -68.82 -38.65
N VAL A 152 23.82 -69.28 -39.90
CA VAL A 152 24.85 -69.68 -40.86
C VAL A 152 25.41 -68.49 -41.64
N THR A 153 24.63 -67.42 -41.82
CA THR A 153 24.97 -66.29 -42.70
C THR A 153 25.16 -64.99 -41.92
N SER A 154 24.37 -64.79 -40.86
CA SER A 154 24.29 -63.51 -40.13
C SER A 154 25.50 -63.22 -39.24
N PRO A 155 25.87 -61.94 -39.11
CA PRO A 155 26.77 -61.48 -38.05
C PRO A 155 26.11 -61.47 -36.66
N THR A 156 26.94 -61.36 -35.61
CA THR A 156 26.54 -60.94 -34.26
C THR A 156 27.16 -59.58 -34.01
N LEU A 157 26.34 -58.58 -33.72
CA LEU A 157 26.78 -57.18 -33.62
C LEU A 157 25.91 -56.35 -32.69
N GLU A 158 26.37 -55.14 -32.41
CA GLU A 158 25.62 -54.08 -31.77
C GLU A 158 25.54 -52.88 -32.73
N VAL A 159 24.37 -52.25 -32.82
CA VAL A 159 24.11 -51.08 -33.67
C VAL A 159 23.61 -49.94 -32.80
N ASP A 160 24.10 -48.73 -33.04
CA ASP A 160 23.64 -47.50 -32.39
C ASP A 160 23.71 -46.31 -33.36
N ALA A 161 23.21 -45.14 -32.94
CA ALA A 161 23.30 -43.86 -33.65
C ALA A 161 22.80 -43.91 -35.10
N ILE A 162 21.64 -44.55 -35.32
CA ILE A 162 20.99 -44.59 -36.63
C ILE A 162 20.39 -43.21 -36.92
N ASN A 163 20.93 -42.50 -37.91
CA ASN A 163 20.43 -41.23 -38.41
C ASN A 163 20.10 -41.34 -39.90
N LEU A 164 19.06 -40.64 -40.35
CA LEU A 164 18.62 -40.60 -41.74
C LEU A 164 18.49 -39.15 -42.19
N GLY A 165 18.90 -38.85 -43.42
CA GLY A 165 18.76 -37.49 -43.95
C GLY A 165 19.05 -37.38 -45.44
N ALA A 166 18.73 -36.22 -46.01
CA ALA A 166 18.92 -35.92 -47.43
C ALA A 166 20.33 -35.40 -47.77
N THR A 167 21.13 -35.07 -46.76
CA THR A 167 22.49 -34.55 -46.92
C THR A 167 23.48 -35.30 -46.03
N TRP A 168 24.76 -35.24 -46.39
CA TRP A 168 25.86 -35.77 -45.58
C TRP A 168 25.84 -35.20 -44.16
N ALA A 169 25.64 -33.88 -44.03
CA ALA A 169 25.61 -33.20 -42.74
C ALA A 169 24.49 -33.72 -41.84
N ASN A 170 23.30 -34.06 -42.38
CA ASN A 170 22.19 -34.55 -41.58
C ASN A 170 22.46 -35.89 -40.87
N VAL A 171 23.44 -36.67 -41.33
CA VAL A 171 23.78 -37.97 -40.73
C VAL A 171 25.17 -38.01 -40.12
N THR A 172 25.96 -36.93 -40.25
CA THR A 172 27.34 -36.89 -39.73
C THR A 172 27.58 -35.73 -38.77
N SER A 173 26.64 -34.79 -38.67
CA SER A 173 26.70 -33.72 -37.66
C SER A 173 26.18 -34.26 -36.33
N PRO A 174 26.80 -33.87 -35.20
CA PRO A 174 26.22 -34.13 -33.89
C PRO A 174 24.87 -33.43 -33.76
N VAL A 175 23.97 -34.06 -33.00
CA VAL A 175 22.67 -33.51 -32.63
C VAL A 175 22.77 -33.17 -31.14
N PHE A 176 22.34 -31.99 -30.77
CA PHE A 176 22.39 -31.46 -29.42
C PHE A 176 21.02 -30.90 -29.09
N ASP A 177 20.66 -30.83 -27.81
CA ASP A 177 19.56 -29.94 -27.42
C ASP A 177 20.17 -28.55 -27.24
N TYR A 178 19.52 -27.58 -27.88
CA TYR A 178 19.81 -26.17 -27.75
C TYR A 178 18.69 -25.50 -26.95
N GLY A 179 18.86 -24.23 -26.61
CA GLY A 179 17.74 -23.40 -26.16
C GLY A 179 17.34 -22.39 -27.24
N ASP A 180 16.16 -21.81 -27.10
CA ASP A 180 15.53 -20.95 -28.09
C ASP A 180 15.48 -19.45 -27.73
N VAL A 181 16.16 -18.97 -26.69
CA VAL A 181 16.26 -17.51 -26.45
C VAL A 181 16.74 -16.73 -27.70
N PRO A 182 16.45 -15.42 -27.81
CA PRO A 182 16.97 -14.60 -28.90
C PRO A 182 18.50 -14.69 -29.05
N THR A 183 18.96 -14.69 -30.30
CA THR A 183 20.39 -14.83 -30.66
C THR A 183 21.38 -13.89 -29.94
N THR A 184 20.91 -12.78 -29.36
CA THR A 184 21.75 -11.88 -28.55
C THR A 184 22.27 -12.53 -27.26
N TYR A 185 21.50 -13.46 -26.68
CA TYR A 185 21.86 -14.19 -25.46
C TYR A 185 22.93 -15.25 -25.69
N ASP A 186 23.14 -15.66 -26.94
CA ASP A 186 24.09 -16.69 -27.35
C ASP A 186 25.42 -16.12 -27.88
N LEU A 187 25.71 -14.85 -27.58
CA LEU A 187 26.98 -14.23 -27.93
C LEU A 187 27.96 -14.34 -26.76
N THR A 188 29.12 -14.92 -27.01
CA THR A 188 30.25 -14.85 -26.07
C THR A 188 30.63 -13.40 -25.78
N LYS A 189 31.46 -13.17 -24.74
CA LYS A 189 31.96 -11.82 -24.39
C LYS A 189 32.67 -11.08 -25.54
N ASP A 190 33.13 -11.79 -26.57
CA ASP A 190 33.80 -11.23 -27.75
C ASP A 190 32.86 -11.08 -28.96
N GLY A 191 31.55 -11.28 -28.78
CA GLY A 191 30.53 -11.15 -29.83
C GLY A 191 30.48 -12.32 -30.82
N VAL A 192 31.06 -13.47 -30.48
CA VAL A 192 30.96 -14.70 -31.29
C VAL A 192 29.75 -15.50 -30.88
N TYR A 193 28.95 -15.92 -31.86
CA TYR A 193 27.79 -16.78 -31.68
C TYR A 193 28.22 -18.18 -31.22
N ALA A 194 27.78 -18.56 -30.02
CA ALA A 194 28.07 -19.82 -29.34
C ALA A 194 26.87 -20.22 -28.47
N PRO A 195 25.80 -20.77 -29.08
CA PRO A 195 24.57 -21.10 -28.36
C PRO A 195 24.80 -22.14 -27.27
N ALA A 196 24.04 -22.04 -26.18
CA ALA A 196 24.03 -23.09 -25.16
C ALA A 196 23.59 -24.40 -25.79
N ALA A 197 24.27 -25.48 -25.42
CA ALA A 197 23.99 -26.79 -25.99
C ALA A 197 24.40 -27.93 -25.05
N HIS A 198 23.62 -28.99 -25.04
CA HIS A 198 23.91 -30.22 -24.31
C HIS A 198 23.75 -31.47 -25.19
N ILE A 199 24.44 -32.55 -24.80
CA ILE A 199 24.20 -33.88 -25.35
C ILE A 199 23.13 -34.54 -24.48
N ALA A 200 22.00 -34.94 -25.07
CA ALA A 200 20.97 -35.65 -24.31
C ALA A 200 21.52 -36.95 -23.69
N LEU A 201 21.29 -37.15 -22.39
CA LEU A 201 21.65 -38.36 -21.66
C LEU A 201 20.40 -39.02 -21.09
N ALA A 202 20.20 -40.29 -21.42
CA ALA A 202 19.03 -41.04 -20.95
C ALA A 202 18.86 -40.96 -19.42
N GLY A 203 17.69 -40.45 -19.02
CA GLY A 203 17.30 -40.28 -17.62
C GLY A 203 18.02 -39.13 -16.89
N LEU A 204 18.61 -38.18 -17.61
CA LEU A 204 18.94 -36.86 -17.11
C LEU A 204 18.04 -35.85 -17.84
N SER A 205 17.11 -35.22 -17.13
CA SER A 205 16.25 -34.19 -17.71
C SER A 205 15.76 -33.17 -16.68
N LEU A 206 15.46 -31.97 -17.15
CA LEU A 206 14.52 -31.01 -16.59
C LEU A 206 13.10 -31.53 -16.89
N GLY A 207 12.13 -31.20 -16.04
CA GLY A 207 10.74 -31.56 -16.31
C GLY A 207 10.46 -33.06 -16.52
N SER A 208 9.50 -33.34 -17.39
CA SER A 208 8.98 -34.68 -17.67
C SER A 208 9.07 -35.08 -19.15
N ILE A 209 9.21 -34.09 -20.02
CA ILE A 209 9.53 -34.28 -21.43
C ILE A 209 11.04 -34.55 -21.53
N ILE A 210 11.46 -35.30 -22.54
CA ILE A 210 12.88 -35.56 -22.79
C ILE A 210 13.44 -34.42 -23.64
N PRO A 211 14.74 -34.07 -23.49
CA PRO A 211 15.35 -33.03 -24.31
C PRO A 211 15.07 -33.30 -25.78
N ASP A 212 14.65 -32.26 -26.50
CA ASP A 212 14.63 -32.33 -27.94
C ASP A 212 16.06 -32.26 -28.51
N LEU A 213 16.22 -32.37 -29.81
CA LEU A 213 17.53 -32.67 -30.38
C LEU A 213 17.62 -32.13 -31.82
N GLU A 214 18.42 -31.07 -32.01
CA GLU A 214 18.57 -30.35 -33.27
C GLU A 214 19.98 -30.47 -33.83
N ILE A 215 20.06 -30.36 -35.16
CA ILE A 215 21.34 -30.28 -35.88
C ILE A 215 21.88 -28.84 -35.83
N SER A 216 21.02 -27.87 -35.54
CA SER A 216 21.33 -26.44 -35.51
C SER A 216 20.35 -25.70 -34.60
N PRO A 217 20.80 -24.68 -33.85
CA PRO A 217 19.97 -23.93 -32.91
C PRO A 217 18.83 -23.17 -33.60
N LEU A 218 17.70 -23.04 -32.91
CA LEU A 218 16.46 -22.45 -33.43
C LEU A 218 15.91 -21.32 -32.52
N SER A 219 16.70 -20.26 -32.33
CA SER A 219 16.31 -19.09 -31.54
C SER A 219 15.05 -18.35 -32.02
N VAL A 220 14.27 -17.82 -31.06
CA VAL A 220 13.17 -16.89 -31.32
C VAL A 220 13.64 -15.48 -31.67
N ALA A 221 12.73 -14.65 -32.21
CA ALA A 221 13.00 -13.23 -32.40
C ALA A 221 13.01 -12.46 -31.07
N SER A 222 13.77 -11.38 -30.97
CA SER A 222 13.79 -10.52 -29.78
C SER A 222 12.39 -10.07 -29.36
N GLY A 223 12.02 -10.36 -28.10
CA GLY A 223 10.72 -10.02 -27.52
C GLY A 223 9.60 -11.02 -27.84
N ALA A 224 9.85 -12.04 -28.67
CA ALA A 224 8.91 -13.14 -28.86
C ALA A 224 8.87 -14.05 -27.62
N ASP A 225 7.71 -14.64 -27.37
CA ASP A 225 7.57 -15.69 -26.36
C ASP A 225 8.41 -16.92 -26.74
N ASN A 226 8.84 -17.70 -25.75
CA ASN A 226 9.67 -18.89 -25.93
C ASN A 226 9.36 -19.96 -24.87
N ASN A 227 8.12 -19.97 -24.37
CA ASN A 227 7.65 -20.85 -23.29
C ASN A 227 6.91 -22.10 -23.80
N GLY A 228 6.95 -22.37 -25.08
CA GLY A 228 6.15 -23.41 -25.72
C GLY A 228 6.83 -23.89 -26.97
N SER A 229 6.06 -24.42 -27.94
CA SER A 229 6.68 -25.26 -28.97
C SER A 229 7.48 -24.52 -30.08
N ASN A 230 7.90 -23.29 -29.83
CA ASN A 230 8.14 -22.27 -30.83
C ASN A 230 9.59 -21.83 -30.94
N GLY A 231 10.50 -22.74 -31.19
CA GLY A 231 11.89 -22.43 -31.46
C GLY A 231 12.58 -23.71 -31.86
N ASP A 232 13.10 -24.40 -30.87
CA ASP A 232 13.63 -25.77 -30.88
C ASP A 232 12.54 -26.80 -30.62
N GLY A 233 11.76 -26.68 -29.55
CA GLY A 233 11.21 -27.90 -28.95
C GLY A 233 9.81 -27.82 -28.40
N ALA A 234 9.53 -28.65 -27.41
CA ALA A 234 8.36 -28.55 -26.53
C ALA A 234 8.70 -29.03 -25.11
N ASP A 235 9.99 -29.13 -24.83
CA ASP A 235 10.65 -29.60 -23.64
C ASP A 235 10.80 -28.49 -22.59
N GLU A 236 10.29 -27.28 -22.83
CA GLU A 236 10.08 -26.22 -21.82
C GLU A 236 8.96 -26.58 -20.83
N ASP A 237 9.09 -27.71 -20.14
CA ASP A 237 8.04 -28.30 -19.29
C ASP A 237 8.38 -28.33 -17.80
N ALA A 238 9.59 -27.92 -17.41
CA ALA A 238 9.99 -27.90 -16.01
C ALA A 238 9.19 -26.88 -15.17
N ILE A 239 8.78 -25.75 -15.76
CA ILE A 239 8.04 -24.72 -15.03
C ILE A 239 6.79 -24.22 -15.77
N ASN A 240 5.82 -23.75 -14.99
CA ASN A 240 4.67 -23.03 -15.52
C ASN A 240 4.84 -21.53 -15.25
N VAL A 241 5.21 -20.76 -16.28
CA VAL A 241 5.48 -19.31 -16.16
C VAL A 241 4.27 -18.49 -15.71
N SER A 242 3.04 -18.94 -15.99
CA SER A 242 1.81 -18.20 -15.62
C SER A 242 1.57 -18.10 -14.12
N VAL A 243 2.11 -19.05 -13.35
CA VAL A 243 2.03 -19.07 -11.88
C VAL A 243 3.35 -18.70 -11.20
N ASN A 244 4.44 -18.63 -11.96
CA ASN A 244 5.79 -18.31 -11.47
C ASN A 244 6.22 -16.91 -11.94
N GLN A 245 5.46 -15.89 -11.55
CA GLN A 245 5.71 -14.50 -11.94
C GLN A 245 6.74 -13.82 -11.03
N ILE A 246 7.47 -12.84 -11.57
CA ILE A 246 8.51 -12.11 -10.84
C ILE A 246 8.10 -10.68 -10.50
N ARG A 247 8.56 -10.16 -9.36
CA ARG A 247 8.34 -8.77 -8.93
C ARG A 247 9.67 -8.12 -8.56
N LYS A 248 9.81 -6.85 -8.91
CA LYS A 248 11.02 -6.07 -8.62
C LYS A 248 11.24 -5.96 -7.11
N GLY A 249 12.44 -6.31 -6.65
CA GLY A 249 12.84 -6.21 -5.24
C GLY A 249 12.29 -7.32 -4.34
N ILE A 250 11.58 -8.32 -4.87
CA ILE A 250 11.09 -9.48 -4.12
C ILE A 250 11.94 -10.70 -4.46
N SER A 251 12.32 -11.50 -3.46
CA SER A 251 13.08 -12.72 -3.73
C SER A 251 12.24 -13.70 -4.55
N TYR A 252 12.80 -14.16 -5.65
CA TYR A 252 12.16 -15.10 -6.56
C TYR A 252 12.70 -16.50 -6.31
N ASN A 253 11.82 -17.47 -6.01
CA ASN A 253 12.18 -18.85 -5.72
C ASN A 253 11.41 -19.75 -6.69
N LEU A 254 12.14 -20.59 -7.42
CA LEU A 254 11.60 -21.44 -8.45
C LEU A 254 11.89 -22.91 -8.12
N ALA A 255 10.86 -23.75 -8.16
CA ALA A 255 10.96 -25.18 -7.90
C ALA A 255 11.08 -25.91 -9.24
N ILE A 256 12.21 -26.54 -9.49
CA ILE A 256 12.57 -27.19 -10.75
C ILE A 256 12.50 -28.72 -10.58
N PRO A 257 11.56 -29.41 -11.22
CA PRO A 257 11.59 -30.86 -11.33
C PRO A 257 12.80 -31.28 -12.17
N VAL A 258 13.56 -32.25 -11.66
CA VAL A 258 14.72 -32.83 -12.35
C VAL A 258 14.70 -34.35 -12.21
N THR A 259 15.17 -35.04 -13.23
CA THR A 259 15.40 -36.49 -13.23
C THR A 259 16.88 -36.78 -13.36
N ASN A 260 17.40 -37.71 -12.56
CA ASN A 260 18.81 -38.14 -12.62
C ASN A 260 18.94 -39.67 -12.55
N SER A 261 19.61 -40.26 -13.54
CA SER A 261 19.67 -41.71 -13.75
C SER A 261 20.73 -42.45 -12.94
N VAL A 262 21.71 -41.73 -12.36
CA VAL A 262 22.86 -42.32 -11.66
C VAL A 262 23.27 -41.51 -10.42
N LEU A 263 23.90 -42.16 -9.43
CA LEU A 263 24.34 -41.55 -8.15
C LEU A 263 25.54 -40.58 -8.27
N SER A 264 25.81 -40.02 -9.46
CA SER A 264 26.84 -38.98 -9.63
C SER A 264 26.25 -37.58 -9.49
N THR A 265 27.06 -36.63 -9.02
CA THR A 265 26.68 -35.23 -8.85
C THR A 265 26.24 -34.61 -10.18
N LYS A 266 25.10 -33.93 -10.17
CA LYS A 266 24.54 -33.11 -11.24
C LYS A 266 24.48 -31.65 -10.80
N TYR A 267 24.43 -30.75 -11.77
CA TYR A 267 24.50 -29.32 -11.58
C TYR A 267 23.32 -28.64 -12.30
N LEU A 268 22.57 -27.82 -11.58
CA LEU A 268 21.47 -27.03 -12.10
C LEU A 268 21.82 -25.53 -12.00
N TYR A 269 21.65 -24.84 -13.12
CA TYR A 269 21.91 -23.41 -13.27
C TYR A 269 20.63 -22.71 -13.74
N GLY A 270 20.48 -21.43 -13.37
CA GLY A 270 19.43 -20.58 -13.90
C GLY A 270 19.87 -19.12 -13.98
N TRP A 271 19.62 -18.45 -15.10
CA TRP A 271 19.88 -17.01 -15.29
C TRP A 271 18.60 -16.28 -15.65
N ILE A 272 18.39 -15.07 -15.14
CA ILE A 272 17.28 -14.19 -15.53
C ILE A 272 17.84 -12.80 -15.88
N ASP A 273 17.61 -12.33 -17.09
CA ASP A 273 18.10 -11.02 -17.57
C ASP A 273 17.31 -9.88 -16.93
N PHE A 274 17.68 -9.49 -15.71
CA PHE A 274 16.97 -8.47 -14.95
C PHE A 274 17.13 -7.08 -15.57
N ASN A 275 18.28 -6.80 -16.16
CA ASN A 275 18.56 -5.49 -16.73
C ASN A 275 18.05 -5.34 -18.18
N ASN A 276 17.57 -6.45 -18.77
CA ASN A 276 16.96 -6.56 -20.09
C ASN A 276 17.90 -6.07 -21.21
N ASP A 277 19.21 -6.35 -21.10
CA ASP A 277 20.22 -5.95 -22.09
C ASP A 277 20.52 -7.04 -23.14
N GLY A 278 19.81 -8.16 -23.08
CA GLY A 278 19.91 -9.22 -24.08
C GLY A 278 21.05 -10.19 -23.81
N LYS A 279 21.56 -10.27 -22.57
CA LYS A 279 22.64 -11.15 -22.14
C LYS A 279 22.35 -11.72 -20.76
N PHE A 280 23.03 -12.81 -20.43
CA PHE A 280 23.02 -13.37 -19.07
C PHE A 280 24.35 -13.10 -18.39
N GLN A 281 24.42 -12.16 -17.45
CA GLN A 281 25.66 -11.89 -16.69
C GLN A 281 25.73 -12.66 -15.37
N SER A 282 26.90 -12.65 -14.73
CA SER A 282 27.12 -13.35 -13.45
C SER A 282 26.26 -12.79 -12.30
N GLY A 283 25.79 -11.54 -12.40
CA GLY A 283 24.83 -10.96 -11.47
C GLY A 283 23.40 -11.52 -11.60
N GLU A 284 23.12 -12.23 -12.69
CA GLU A 284 21.79 -12.70 -13.11
C GLU A 284 21.60 -14.21 -12.92
N LEU A 285 22.70 -14.94 -12.73
CA LEU A 285 22.68 -16.31 -12.22
C LEU A 285 21.91 -16.36 -10.89
N SER A 286 21.26 -17.49 -10.58
CA SER A 286 20.74 -17.81 -9.26
C SER A 286 21.80 -17.58 -8.16
N ASP A 287 21.38 -17.39 -6.91
CA ASP A 287 22.28 -17.10 -5.79
C ASP A 287 23.35 -18.19 -5.58
N ALA A 288 23.05 -19.42 -6.00
CA ALA A 288 24.03 -20.49 -6.12
C ALA A 288 23.69 -21.43 -7.28
N VAL A 289 24.72 -22.12 -7.79
CA VAL A 289 24.56 -23.32 -8.62
C VAL A 289 24.11 -24.46 -7.72
N VAL A 290 23.02 -25.12 -8.06
CA VAL A 290 22.46 -26.21 -7.24
C VAL A 290 23.13 -27.52 -7.63
N THR A 291 23.67 -28.23 -6.63
CA THR A 291 24.29 -29.56 -6.82
C THR A 291 23.46 -30.64 -6.16
N PHE A 292 23.20 -31.74 -6.86
CA PHE A 292 22.41 -32.84 -6.32
C PHE A 292 22.92 -34.21 -6.79
N THR A 293 22.66 -35.27 -6.01
CA THR A 293 23.07 -36.66 -6.31
C THR A 293 21.91 -37.64 -6.26
N THR A 294 20.70 -37.18 -5.92
CA THR A 294 19.49 -38.00 -5.79
C THR A 294 19.18 -38.67 -7.13
N THR A 295 18.93 -39.98 -7.11
CA THR A 295 18.53 -40.75 -8.29
C THR A 295 17.00 -40.78 -8.42
N GLY A 296 16.49 -40.80 -9.66
CA GLY A 296 15.08 -40.67 -9.98
C GLY A 296 14.64 -39.21 -10.05
N THR A 297 13.33 -38.99 -10.06
CA THR A 297 12.74 -37.65 -10.10
C THR A 297 12.80 -37.00 -8.73
N SER A 298 13.24 -35.74 -8.69
CA SER A 298 13.29 -34.90 -7.49
C SER A 298 12.98 -33.45 -7.85
N THR A 299 12.79 -32.58 -6.86
CA THR A 299 12.61 -31.15 -7.08
C THR A 299 13.77 -30.39 -6.45
N GLN A 300 14.43 -29.55 -7.25
CA GLN A 300 15.49 -28.65 -6.81
C GLN A 300 14.93 -27.22 -6.74
N SER A 301 15.56 -26.33 -5.98
CA SER A 301 15.09 -24.94 -5.86
C SER A 301 16.19 -23.96 -6.25
N LEU A 302 15.87 -23.05 -7.16
CA LEU A 302 16.70 -21.90 -7.53
C LEU A 302 16.14 -20.65 -6.87
N THR A 303 17.03 -19.84 -6.29
CA THR A 303 16.68 -18.60 -5.60
C THR A 303 17.42 -17.43 -6.22
N TRP A 304 16.69 -16.35 -6.47
CA TRP A 304 17.25 -15.03 -6.75
C TRP A 304 16.84 -14.09 -5.61
N SER A 305 17.82 -13.57 -4.89
CA SER A 305 17.61 -12.62 -3.81
C SER A 305 16.91 -11.34 -4.28
N SER A 306 16.25 -10.65 -3.35
CA SER A 306 15.64 -9.33 -3.58
C SER A 306 16.64 -8.29 -4.09
N ALA A 307 17.93 -8.43 -3.75
CA ALA A 307 18.99 -7.57 -4.27
C ALA A 307 19.15 -7.71 -5.80
N LYS A 308 19.04 -8.93 -6.32
CA LYS A 308 19.10 -9.21 -7.76
C LYS A 308 17.83 -8.77 -8.47
N THR A 309 16.66 -9.19 -7.98
CA THR A 309 15.38 -8.78 -8.59
C THR A 309 15.11 -7.28 -8.43
N GLY A 310 15.77 -6.59 -7.49
CA GLY A 310 15.77 -5.13 -7.38
C GLY A 310 16.42 -4.41 -8.56
N SER A 311 17.27 -5.11 -9.34
CA SER A 311 17.88 -4.58 -10.56
C SER A 311 16.96 -4.62 -11.79
N ILE A 312 15.76 -5.21 -11.67
CA ILE A 312 14.77 -5.23 -12.75
C ILE A 312 14.53 -3.81 -13.27
N VAL A 313 14.75 -3.60 -14.56
CA VAL A 313 14.60 -2.27 -15.18
C VAL A 313 13.14 -1.79 -15.09
N THR A 314 12.95 -0.51 -14.78
CA THR A 314 11.61 0.07 -14.67
C THR A 314 10.85 -0.04 -15.99
N GLY A 315 9.62 -0.56 -15.94
CA GLY A 315 8.78 -0.74 -17.12
C GLY A 315 9.00 -2.06 -17.87
N ALA A 316 9.92 -2.92 -17.41
CA ALA A 316 9.97 -4.30 -17.90
C ALA A 316 8.67 -5.02 -17.55
N THR A 317 8.04 -5.64 -18.55
CA THR A 317 6.85 -6.48 -18.39
C THR A 317 7.17 -7.96 -18.50
N LYS A 318 8.34 -8.31 -19.06
CA LYS A 318 8.81 -9.68 -19.27
C LYS A 318 10.34 -9.73 -19.23
N LEU A 319 10.90 -10.87 -18.84
CA LEU A 319 12.35 -11.14 -18.80
C LEU A 319 12.64 -12.53 -19.38
N TYR A 320 13.73 -12.69 -20.10
CA TYR A 320 14.19 -14.01 -20.51
C TYR A 320 14.91 -14.72 -19.37
N MET A 321 14.74 -16.02 -19.31
CA MET A 321 15.40 -16.94 -18.39
C MET A 321 16.00 -18.10 -19.17
N ARG A 322 17.14 -18.60 -18.70
CA ARG A 322 17.74 -19.86 -19.17
C ARG A 322 17.95 -20.79 -17.99
N LEU A 323 17.52 -22.04 -18.11
CA LEU A 323 17.86 -23.14 -17.23
C LEU A 323 18.85 -24.07 -17.94
N ARG A 324 19.84 -24.56 -17.20
CA ARG A 324 20.74 -25.60 -17.71
C ARG A 324 20.90 -26.69 -16.67
N LEU A 325 20.68 -27.93 -17.09
CA LEU A 325 21.01 -29.11 -16.32
C LEU A 325 22.26 -29.76 -16.91
N SER A 326 23.26 -30.05 -16.09
CA SER A 326 24.50 -30.68 -16.56
C SER A 326 24.97 -31.84 -15.70
N ASP A 327 25.56 -32.83 -16.36
CA ASP A 327 26.25 -33.96 -15.72
C ASP A 327 27.65 -33.64 -15.20
N GLN A 328 28.16 -32.45 -15.52
CA GLN A 328 29.46 -31.96 -15.09
C GLN A 328 29.40 -30.47 -14.76
N LEU A 329 30.44 -29.98 -14.08
CA LEU A 329 30.54 -28.57 -13.74
C LEU A 329 30.85 -27.76 -15.03
N LEU A 330 30.07 -26.72 -15.31
CA LEU A 330 30.32 -25.79 -16.41
C LEU A 330 31.40 -24.80 -15.99
N ASN A 331 32.25 -24.40 -16.93
CA ASN A 331 33.39 -23.53 -16.63
C ASN A 331 32.94 -22.09 -16.37
N ASP A 332 33.34 -21.57 -15.20
CA ASP A 332 33.17 -20.16 -14.80
C ASP A 332 34.54 -19.49 -14.73
N PHE A 333 34.78 -18.47 -15.54
CA PHE A 333 36.05 -17.74 -15.56
C PHE A 333 35.90 -16.38 -14.87
N THR A 334 36.02 -16.41 -13.54
CA THR A 334 35.89 -15.24 -12.66
C THR A 334 36.98 -14.16 -12.78
N ALA A 335 37.94 -14.28 -13.71
CA ALA A 335 39.06 -13.35 -13.86
C ALA A 335 39.42 -13.06 -15.33
N GLY A 336 39.46 -11.78 -15.72
CA GLY A 336 39.89 -11.33 -17.06
C GLY A 336 39.27 -9.99 -17.48
N THR A 337 39.66 -9.45 -18.65
CA THR A 337 38.97 -8.30 -19.25
C THR A 337 37.65 -8.77 -19.85
N GLY A 338 36.52 -8.23 -19.38
CA GLY A 338 35.18 -8.59 -19.87
C GLY A 338 34.47 -9.71 -19.10
N SER A 339 35.01 -10.18 -17.97
CA SER A 339 34.44 -11.26 -17.13
C SER A 339 33.13 -10.91 -16.41
N THR A 340 32.59 -9.71 -16.64
CA THR A 340 31.28 -9.26 -16.15
C THR A 340 30.30 -8.96 -17.28
N LEU A 341 30.71 -9.13 -18.54
CA LEU A 341 29.87 -8.81 -19.71
C LEU A 341 28.83 -9.88 -20.01
N ILE A 342 29.13 -11.12 -19.65
CA ILE A 342 28.29 -12.33 -19.76
C ILE A 342 28.85 -13.36 -18.77
N ASP A 343 28.01 -14.23 -18.23
CA ASP A 343 28.42 -15.45 -17.53
C ASP A 343 28.69 -16.54 -18.56
N GLU A 344 29.94 -16.98 -18.70
CA GLU A 344 30.30 -17.91 -19.76
C GLU A 344 29.57 -19.24 -19.68
N ARG A 345 29.07 -19.64 -18.50
CA ARG A 345 28.28 -20.87 -18.32
C ARG A 345 26.91 -20.80 -18.99
N SER A 346 26.40 -19.62 -19.31
CA SER A 346 25.10 -19.48 -19.98
C SER A 346 25.16 -19.80 -21.48
N VAL A 347 26.36 -19.98 -22.05
CA VAL A 347 26.60 -20.16 -23.49
C VAL A 347 27.54 -21.32 -23.81
N GLY A 348 27.44 -21.87 -25.01
CA GLY A 348 28.26 -22.98 -25.50
C GLY A 348 28.10 -24.30 -24.74
N PHE A 349 28.85 -25.32 -25.18
CA PHE A 349 28.77 -26.68 -24.62
C PHE A 349 29.16 -26.75 -23.15
N VAL A 350 30.38 -26.33 -22.78
CA VAL A 350 30.92 -26.44 -21.41
C VAL A 350 31.22 -25.09 -20.75
N GLY A 351 30.55 -24.03 -21.23
CA GLY A 351 30.82 -22.62 -20.91
C GLY A 351 31.86 -22.00 -21.87
N ALA A 352 31.44 -21.10 -22.76
CA ALA A 352 32.28 -20.55 -23.84
C ALA A 352 33.03 -19.25 -23.46
N VAL A 353 34.35 -19.25 -23.61
CA VAL A 353 35.25 -18.23 -23.04
C VAL A 353 35.75 -17.13 -24.01
N SER A 354 35.85 -17.39 -25.32
CA SER A 354 36.30 -16.36 -26.29
C SER A 354 36.11 -16.76 -27.76
N GLY A 355 36.11 -15.74 -28.64
CA GLY A 355 36.00 -15.90 -30.09
C GLY A 355 37.19 -16.59 -30.78
N SER A 356 38.33 -16.74 -30.10
CA SER A 356 39.53 -17.41 -30.65
C SER A 356 39.52 -18.92 -30.44
N ASN A 357 38.56 -19.45 -29.67
CA ASN A 357 38.48 -20.88 -29.40
C ASN A 357 37.06 -21.40 -29.05
N PRO A 358 36.02 -21.13 -29.87
CA PRO A 358 34.66 -21.60 -29.59
C PRO A 358 34.45 -23.11 -29.78
N ILE A 359 35.45 -23.85 -30.29
CA ILE A 359 35.32 -25.26 -30.72
C ILE A 359 36.25 -26.23 -29.97
N ASN A 360 37.29 -25.81 -29.24
CA ASN A 360 38.15 -26.78 -28.54
C ASN A 360 37.67 -27.09 -27.12
N PHE A 361 36.67 -27.95 -26.96
CA PHE A 361 36.71 -28.96 -25.89
C PHE A 361 36.07 -30.27 -26.41
N PRO A 362 36.83 -31.37 -26.57
CA PRO A 362 36.40 -32.54 -27.36
C PRO A 362 35.32 -33.43 -26.73
N ALA A 363 34.67 -33.00 -25.65
CA ALA A 363 33.61 -33.73 -24.98
C ALA A 363 32.51 -32.73 -24.57
N GLY A 364 31.39 -32.72 -25.31
CA GLY A 364 30.20 -31.98 -24.89
C GLY A 364 29.72 -32.47 -23.53
N SER A 365 29.19 -31.58 -22.69
CA SER A 365 28.51 -31.97 -21.46
C SER A 365 27.19 -32.62 -21.78
N ASN A 366 26.84 -33.68 -21.06
CA ASN A 366 25.50 -34.18 -21.11
C ASN A 366 24.58 -33.31 -20.27
N GLY A 367 23.30 -33.21 -20.64
CA GLY A 367 22.40 -32.28 -19.99
C GLY A 367 21.16 -31.96 -20.79
N GLU A 368 20.59 -30.80 -20.44
CA GLU A 368 19.43 -30.17 -21.06
C GLU A 368 19.52 -28.66 -20.94
N VAL A 369 19.08 -27.93 -21.96
CA VAL A 369 18.83 -26.50 -21.96
C VAL A 369 17.32 -26.29 -22.05
N GLU A 370 16.76 -25.43 -21.20
CA GLU A 370 15.40 -24.94 -21.38
C GLU A 370 15.40 -23.43 -21.21
N ASP A 371 14.75 -22.72 -22.11
CA ASP A 371 14.65 -21.26 -22.07
C ASP A 371 13.19 -20.83 -21.81
N TYR A 372 13.00 -19.66 -21.20
CA TYR A 372 11.68 -19.16 -20.82
C TYR A 372 11.60 -17.65 -20.88
N GLN A 373 10.39 -17.12 -20.97
CA GLN A 373 10.08 -15.70 -20.83
C GLN A 373 9.08 -15.51 -19.68
N ILE A 374 9.54 -14.95 -18.57
CA ILE A 374 8.75 -14.79 -17.32
C ILE A 374 8.11 -13.40 -17.27
N ASP A 375 6.86 -13.32 -16.82
CA ASP A 375 6.15 -12.06 -16.63
C ASP A 375 6.63 -11.30 -15.38
N VAL A 376 6.86 -10.00 -15.55
CA VAL A 376 7.12 -9.05 -14.47
C VAL A 376 5.81 -8.41 -14.04
N VAL A 377 5.43 -8.62 -12.78
CA VAL A 377 4.20 -8.07 -12.20
C VAL A 377 4.52 -6.86 -11.34
N THR A 378 3.68 -5.84 -11.42
CA THR A 378 3.81 -4.58 -10.69
C THR A 378 2.62 -4.28 -9.79
N THR A 379 1.72 -5.25 -9.62
CA THR A 379 0.56 -5.12 -8.72
C THR A 379 0.87 -5.69 -7.34
N TYR A 380 0.31 -5.01 -6.35
CA TYR A 380 0.38 -5.29 -4.93
C TYR A 380 -1.01 -5.12 -4.33
N ASP A 381 -1.17 -5.62 -3.13
CA ASP A 381 -2.37 -5.47 -2.33
C ASP A 381 -2.12 -4.30 -1.36
N TYR A 382 -3.01 -3.31 -1.37
CA TYR A 382 -3.00 -2.18 -0.44
C TYR A 382 -4.34 -2.12 0.28
N GLY A 383 -4.43 -1.23 1.27
CA GLY A 383 -5.69 -0.89 1.89
C GLY A 383 -6.22 0.46 1.41
N ASP A 384 -7.49 0.72 1.72
CA ASP A 384 -8.25 1.87 1.24
C ASP A 384 -8.58 2.89 2.34
N LEU A 385 -7.99 2.78 3.54
CA LEU A 385 -8.21 3.74 4.62
C LEU A 385 -7.95 5.19 4.20
N PRO A 386 -8.56 6.18 4.90
CA PRO A 386 -8.26 7.58 4.65
C PRO A 386 -6.76 7.88 4.67
N SER A 387 -6.34 8.77 3.76
CA SER A 387 -4.90 9.10 3.57
C SER A 387 -4.13 9.52 4.83
N SER A 388 -4.80 9.87 5.94
CA SER A 388 -4.15 10.10 7.23
C SER A 388 -3.49 8.84 7.79
N PHE A 389 -4.11 7.68 7.60
CA PHE A 389 -3.64 6.37 8.06
C PHE A 389 -2.48 5.84 7.23
N GLU A 390 -2.30 6.34 6.01
CA GLU A 390 -1.24 5.91 5.09
C GLU A 390 0.06 6.69 5.23
N ASN A 391 0.27 7.42 6.32
CA ASN A 391 1.49 8.18 6.53
C ASN A 391 2.41 7.50 7.54
N ASP A 392 3.71 7.53 7.26
CA ASP A 392 4.72 7.18 8.24
C ASP A 392 4.76 8.21 9.40
N LYS A 393 5.56 7.92 10.43
CA LYS A 393 5.74 8.81 11.59
C LYS A 393 6.24 10.23 11.24
N ASP A 394 6.82 10.42 10.05
CA ASP A 394 7.36 11.69 9.58
C ASP A 394 6.36 12.42 8.65
N GLY A 395 5.17 11.85 8.43
CA GLY A 395 4.13 12.39 7.57
C GLY A 395 4.32 12.12 6.08
N ASN A 396 5.21 11.19 5.71
CA ASN A 396 5.36 10.76 4.31
C ASN A 396 4.33 9.68 3.98
N VAL A 397 3.71 9.77 2.81
CA VAL A 397 2.80 8.75 2.31
C VAL A 397 3.57 7.43 2.12
N LEU A 398 3.21 6.43 2.91
CA LEU A 398 3.77 5.10 2.93
C LEU A 398 2.64 4.06 3.16
N PRO A 399 1.81 3.80 2.13
CA PRO A 399 0.61 3.00 2.32
C PRO A 399 0.93 1.57 2.70
N GLY A 400 0.07 0.93 3.50
CA GLY A 400 0.18 -0.50 3.80
C GLY A 400 0.26 -1.30 2.51
N ILE A 401 1.21 -2.24 2.40
CA ILE A 401 1.43 -3.01 1.17
C ILE A 401 1.76 -4.48 1.42
N HIS A 402 1.18 -5.38 0.64
CA HIS A 402 1.51 -6.80 0.57
C HIS A 402 1.68 -7.31 -0.86
N VAL A 403 2.41 -8.42 -1.01
CA VAL A 403 2.42 -9.18 -2.27
C VAL A 403 1.25 -10.16 -2.25
N PRO A 404 0.29 -10.04 -3.17
CA PRO A 404 -0.84 -10.96 -3.23
C PRO A 404 -0.34 -12.36 -3.60
N LEU A 405 -0.82 -13.37 -2.89
CA LEU A 405 -0.55 -14.78 -3.16
C LEU A 405 -1.86 -15.56 -3.21
N LEU A 406 -2.17 -16.15 -4.37
CA LEU A 406 -3.42 -16.88 -4.57
C LEU A 406 -3.64 -17.95 -3.48
N GLY A 407 -4.78 -17.84 -2.79
CA GLY A 407 -5.17 -18.73 -1.71
C GLY A 407 -4.55 -18.39 -0.34
N PHE A 408 -3.74 -17.33 -0.23
CA PHE A 408 -3.29 -16.74 1.02
C PHE A 408 -3.95 -15.37 1.21
N SER A 409 -5.15 -15.38 1.79
CA SER A 409 -6.01 -14.22 1.93
C SER A 409 -6.75 -14.23 3.27
N ILE A 410 -7.16 -13.06 3.74
CA ILE A 410 -8.30 -12.87 4.62
C ILE A 410 -9.56 -13.18 3.80
N GLY A 411 -10.50 -13.92 4.39
CA GLY A 411 -11.67 -14.39 3.64
C GLY A 411 -11.31 -15.27 2.43
N SER A 412 -11.86 -14.95 1.27
CA SER A 412 -11.79 -15.79 0.07
C SER A 412 -11.47 -15.06 -1.22
N LEU A 413 -11.67 -13.75 -1.24
CA LEU A 413 -11.26 -12.89 -2.33
C LEU A 413 -9.81 -12.47 -2.09
N LEU A 414 -9.17 -12.02 -3.17
CA LEU A 414 -7.83 -11.47 -3.14
C LEU A 414 -7.76 -10.49 -4.28
N ASP A 415 -7.26 -9.32 -3.97
CA ASP A 415 -7.17 -8.17 -4.85
C ASP A 415 -5.69 -7.91 -5.22
N ALA A 416 -5.47 -7.10 -6.26
CA ALA A 416 -4.13 -6.66 -6.63
C ALA A 416 -4.20 -5.42 -7.52
N GLU A 417 -3.54 -4.34 -7.11
CA GLU A 417 -3.57 -3.07 -7.80
C GLU A 417 -2.19 -2.45 -8.01
N SER A 418 -2.10 -1.54 -8.98
CA SER A 418 -0.83 -0.87 -9.32
C SER A 418 -0.51 0.32 -8.41
N THR A 419 -1.50 0.88 -7.71
CA THR A 419 -1.37 2.08 -6.90
C THR A 419 -2.43 2.10 -5.80
N PRO A 420 -2.10 2.55 -4.58
CA PRO A 420 -3.05 2.63 -3.46
C PRO A 420 -4.17 3.64 -3.70
N ALA A 421 -5.36 3.37 -3.16
CA ALA A 421 -6.55 4.21 -3.34
C ALA A 421 -7.35 4.45 -2.03
N SER A 422 -6.87 5.40 -1.22
CA SER A 422 -7.54 5.84 0.01
C SER A 422 -8.93 6.48 -0.22
N VAL A 423 -9.90 6.17 0.64
CA VAL A 423 -11.19 6.87 0.74
C VAL A 423 -11.05 8.25 1.40
N THR A 424 -12.05 9.13 1.23
CA THR A 424 -12.10 10.41 1.95
C THR A 424 -12.89 10.28 3.25
N SER A 425 -12.28 10.54 4.40
CA SER A 425 -12.99 10.58 5.69
C SER A 425 -14.17 11.59 5.65
N PRO A 426 -15.37 11.24 6.18
CA PRO A 426 -15.70 10.05 6.98
C PRO A 426 -16.36 8.91 6.17
N ALA A 427 -16.13 8.83 4.85
CA ALA A 427 -16.74 7.81 4.01
C ALA A 427 -16.42 6.40 4.54
N GLN A 428 -17.40 5.49 4.40
CA GLN A 428 -17.18 4.07 4.68
C GLN A 428 -16.26 3.47 3.62
N ASN A 429 -15.56 2.41 4.02
CA ASN A 429 -14.70 1.58 3.18
C ASN A 429 -15.10 0.10 3.18
N ASN A 430 -16.30 -0.25 3.65
CA ASN A 430 -16.71 -1.65 3.78
C ASN A 430 -17.16 -2.32 2.47
N THR A 431 -17.28 -1.54 1.38
CA THR A 431 -17.91 -1.99 0.12
C THR A 431 -17.42 -1.23 -1.12
N VAL A 432 -16.68 -0.13 -0.91
CA VAL A 432 -16.23 0.81 -1.94
C VAL A 432 -14.88 1.38 -1.47
N GLY A 433 -13.82 0.73 -1.95
CA GLY A 433 -12.39 1.03 -1.79
C GLY A 433 -11.67 0.82 -3.11
N ASP A 434 -10.34 0.88 -3.17
CA ASP A 434 -9.48 0.53 -4.33
C ASP A 434 -10.07 -0.28 -5.50
N ASN A 435 -10.78 -1.39 -5.32
CA ASN A 435 -11.67 -2.15 -6.26
C ASN A 435 -11.35 -2.18 -7.77
N ALA A 436 -10.11 -1.89 -8.19
CA ALA A 436 -9.74 -1.74 -9.60
C ALA A 436 -9.79 -3.09 -10.35
N ILE A 437 -9.96 -4.20 -9.63
CA ILE A 437 -10.27 -5.53 -10.17
C ILE A 437 -11.59 -6.10 -9.58
N GLY A 438 -12.65 -5.30 -9.53
CA GLY A 438 -14.03 -5.79 -9.73
C GLY A 438 -14.67 -6.74 -8.70
N THR A 439 -14.08 -6.92 -7.52
CA THR A 439 -14.75 -7.55 -6.37
C THR A 439 -14.33 -6.84 -5.09
N ALA A 440 -15.30 -6.44 -4.26
CA ALA A 440 -15.06 -5.98 -2.89
C ALA A 440 -14.40 -7.13 -2.12
N ASP A 441 -13.10 -7.03 -1.91
CA ASP A 441 -12.23 -7.97 -1.23
C ASP A 441 -12.32 -7.86 0.29
N GLU A 442 -13.09 -6.90 0.82
CA GLU A 442 -13.48 -6.81 2.24
C GLU A 442 -14.49 -7.93 2.62
N ASP A 443 -14.13 -9.18 2.35
CA ASP A 443 -14.97 -10.37 2.47
C ASP A 443 -14.65 -11.21 3.71
N GLY A 444 -13.53 -10.92 4.38
CA GLY A 444 -13.14 -11.49 5.66
C GLY A 444 -14.18 -11.27 6.77
N ILE A 445 -14.81 -10.11 6.83
CA ILE A 445 -15.80 -9.76 7.86
C ILE A 445 -17.15 -9.41 7.22
N THR A 446 -18.04 -10.39 7.21
CA THR A 446 -19.38 -10.24 6.60
C THR A 446 -20.41 -9.57 7.52
N THR A 447 -20.17 -9.48 8.83
CA THR A 447 -21.04 -8.81 9.80
C THR A 447 -20.25 -8.02 10.83
N MET A 448 -20.44 -6.71 10.84
CA MET A 448 -19.75 -5.81 11.76
C MET A 448 -20.50 -5.65 13.07
N ALA A 449 -20.03 -6.38 14.10
CA ALA A 449 -20.51 -6.16 15.46
C ALA A 449 -20.02 -4.81 15.97
N SER A 450 -20.92 -4.02 16.55
CA SER A 450 -20.58 -2.73 17.13
C SER A 450 -19.62 -2.88 18.30
N ILE A 451 -18.63 -2.00 18.38
CA ILE A 451 -17.71 -1.93 19.51
C ILE A 451 -18.27 -1.06 20.63
N GLU A 452 -18.00 -1.44 21.88
CA GLU A 452 -18.41 -0.72 23.07
C GLU A 452 -17.21 -0.24 23.88
N ARG A 453 -17.29 0.99 24.37
CA ARG A 453 -16.27 1.59 25.23
C ARG A 453 -16.14 0.82 26.54
N ASN A 454 -14.90 0.54 26.96
CA ASN A 454 -14.58 -0.19 28.19
C ASN A 454 -15.12 -1.63 28.26
N THR A 455 -15.46 -2.20 27.10
CA THR A 455 -15.84 -3.61 26.94
C THR A 455 -14.81 -4.28 26.05
N ALA A 456 -14.36 -5.48 26.41
CA ALA A 456 -13.44 -6.22 25.53
C ALA A 456 -14.15 -6.53 24.21
N TYR A 457 -13.46 -6.30 23.10
CA TYR A 457 -13.98 -6.52 21.75
C TYR A 457 -13.18 -7.62 21.07
N SER A 458 -13.85 -8.48 20.31
CA SER A 458 -13.15 -9.54 19.58
C SER A 458 -13.82 -9.83 18.25
N ILE A 459 -13.00 -10.06 17.24
CA ILE A 459 -13.43 -10.48 15.90
C ILE A 459 -12.76 -11.80 15.57
N THR A 460 -13.48 -12.65 14.85
CA THR A 460 -12.95 -13.91 14.33
C THR A 460 -12.83 -13.76 12.83
N VAL A 461 -11.60 -13.83 12.33
CA VAL A 461 -11.24 -13.56 10.96
C VAL A 461 -10.94 -14.89 10.26
N PRO A 462 -11.69 -15.26 9.20
CA PRO A 462 -11.33 -16.37 8.35
C PRO A 462 -10.07 -16.04 7.55
N VAL A 463 -9.14 -16.98 7.46
CA VAL A 463 -7.94 -16.85 6.64
C VAL A 463 -7.78 -18.09 5.76
N SER A 464 -7.57 -17.86 4.48
CA SER A 464 -7.20 -18.88 3.50
C SER A 464 -5.68 -19.06 3.49
N ILE A 465 -5.22 -20.31 3.46
CA ILE A 465 -3.78 -20.63 3.46
C ILE A 465 -3.52 -21.75 2.44
N PRO A 466 -2.69 -21.52 1.40
CA PRO A 466 -2.44 -22.52 0.39
C PRO A 466 -1.38 -23.50 0.88
N SER A 467 -1.50 -24.77 0.48
CA SER A 467 -0.56 -25.83 0.86
C SER A 467 0.86 -25.62 0.29
N THR A 468 1.00 -24.76 -0.71
CA THR A 468 2.26 -24.38 -1.36
C THR A 468 3.06 -23.35 -0.56
N LEU A 469 2.43 -22.64 0.39
CA LEU A 469 3.13 -21.65 1.21
C LEU A 469 4.01 -22.36 2.25
N PRO A 470 5.30 -21.98 2.41
CA PRO A 470 6.21 -22.67 3.32
C PRO A 470 5.69 -22.79 4.76
N ALA A 471 6.03 -23.92 5.38
CA ALA A 471 5.74 -24.18 6.78
C ALA A 471 6.35 -23.08 7.67
N GLY A 472 5.57 -22.57 8.62
CA GLY A 472 5.98 -21.50 9.52
C GLY A 472 4.80 -20.70 10.07
N THR A 473 5.08 -19.82 11.03
CA THR A 473 4.08 -18.95 11.64
C THR A 473 3.56 -17.93 10.64
N LYS A 474 2.24 -17.77 10.58
CA LYS A 474 1.49 -16.72 9.88
C LYS A 474 0.94 -15.75 10.91
N TYR A 475 0.87 -14.49 10.54
CA TYR A 475 0.54 -13.39 11.45
C TYR A 475 -0.69 -12.66 10.93
N LEU A 476 -1.66 -12.45 11.80
CA LEU A 476 -2.79 -11.57 11.56
C LEU A 476 -2.68 -10.40 12.54
N TYR A 477 -2.71 -9.19 12.01
CA TYR A 477 -2.73 -7.96 12.77
C TYR A 477 -4.06 -7.25 12.54
N GLY A 478 -4.58 -6.59 13.56
CA GLY A 478 -5.70 -5.67 13.43
C GLY A 478 -5.50 -4.40 14.25
N TRP A 479 -5.82 -3.25 13.70
CA TRP A 479 -5.77 -1.95 14.40
C TRP A 479 -7.14 -1.29 14.38
N LEU A 480 -7.57 -0.75 15.52
CA LEU A 480 -8.77 0.08 15.62
C LEU A 480 -8.36 1.50 15.99
N ASP A 481 -8.84 2.52 15.28
CA ASP A 481 -8.61 3.92 15.64
C ASP A 481 -9.48 4.28 16.85
N LEU A 482 -9.02 3.88 18.05
CA LEU A 482 -9.80 4.01 19.27
C LEU A 482 -9.84 5.48 19.68
N ASN A 483 -8.75 6.22 19.50
CA ASN A 483 -8.68 7.60 19.95
C ASN A 483 -9.16 8.63 18.89
N GLY A 484 -9.43 8.18 17.66
CA GLY A 484 -10.01 9.00 16.58
C GLY A 484 -9.05 10.05 16.00
N ASP A 485 -7.74 9.84 16.12
CA ASP A 485 -6.72 10.79 15.66
C ASP A 485 -6.23 10.52 14.22
N GLY A 486 -6.72 9.45 13.59
CA GLY A 486 -6.47 9.14 12.19
C GLY A 486 -5.13 8.48 11.91
N ILE A 487 -4.47 7.93 12.94
CA ILE A 487 -3.23 7.14 12.87
C ILE A 487 -3.32 5.95 13.81
N PHE A 488 -2.74 4.80 13.46
CA PHE A 488 -2.78 3.63 14.35
C PHE A 488 -1.56 3.57 15.26
N GLN A 489 -1.75 3.50 16.58
CA GLN A 489 -0.62 3.36 17.52
C GLN A 489 -0.55 1.97 18.18
N VAL A 490 0.55 1.72 18.90
CA VAL A 490 0.79 0.42 19.58
C VAL A 490 -0.29 0.08 20.63
N GLY A 491 -1.02 1.07 21.13
CA GLY A 491 -2.16 0.86 22.04
C GLY A 491 -3.41 0.29 21.36
N GLU A 492 -3.44 0.31 20.03
CA GLU A 492 -4.63 0.06 19.22
C GLU A 492 -4.58 -1.26 18.47
N VAL A 493 -3.44 -1.95 18.51
CA VAL A 493 -3.22 -3.22 17.84
C VAL A 493 -3.76 -4.41 18.64
N ALA A 494 -4.32 -5.38 17.93
CA ALA A 494 -4.50 -6.76 18.35
C ALA A 494 -3.77 -7.67 17.35
N THR A 495 -3.21 -8.78 17.84
CA THR A 495 -2.44 -9.71 17.00
C THR A 495 -2.80 -11.16 17.27
N ALA A 496 -2.81 -11.98 16.24
CA ALA A 496 -2.96 -13.43 16.33
C ALA A 496 -1.93 -14.13 15.43
N THR A 497 -1.61 -15.38 15.74
CA THR A 497 -0.68 -16.19 14.95
C THR A 497 -1.20 -17.61 14.74
N THR A 498 -0.90 -18.22 13.60
CA THR A 498 -1.19 -19.63 13.33
C THR A 498 -0.01 -20.32 12.63
N THR A 499 0.13 -21.63 12.82
CA THR A 499 1.07 -22.46 12.04
C THR A 499 0.33 -23.41 11.09
N SER A 500 -0.97 -23.17 10.87
CA SER A 500 -1.80 -23.95 9.95
C SER A 500 -1.26 -23.85 8.52
N SER A 501 -1.41 -24.94 7.76
CA SER A 501 -1.12 -25.02 6.32
C SER A 501 -2.40 -25.19 5.49
N THR A 502 -3.55 -24.97 6.10
CA THR A 502 -4.89 -25.01 5.49
C THR A 502 -5.73 -23.87 6.05
N ASN A 503 -6.81 -23.53 5.36
CA ASN A 503 -7.77 -22.51 5.79
C ASN A 503 -8.18 -22.69 7.25
N THR A 504 -8.23 -21.59 7.99
CA THR A 504 -8.50 -21.58 9.42
C THR A 504 -9.15 -20.25 9.83
N THR A 505 -9.41 -20.07 11.12
CA THR A 505 -9.87 -18.80 11.68
C THR A 505 -8.90 -18.33 12.74
N MET A 506 -8.71 -17.01 12.83
CA MET A 506 -7.85 -16.35 13.79
C MET A 506 -8.66 -15.31 14.56
N THR A 507 -8.53 -15.26 15.88
CA THR A 507 -9.29 -14.32 16.71
C THR A 507 -8.40 -13.18 17.17
N LEU A 508 -8.81 -11.96 16.87
CA LEU A 508 -8.20 -10.73 17.39
C LEU A 508 -9.04 -10.22 18.56
N THR A 509 -8.38 -9.81 19.66
CA THR A 509 -9.03 -9.33 20.87
C THR A 509 -8.43 -8.02 21.34
N TRP A 510 -9.25 -6.97 21.40
CA TRP A 510 -8.94 -5.72 22.09
C TRP A 510 -9.49 -5.77 23.50
N THR A 511 -8.64 -5.46 24.46
CA THR A 511 -8.99 -5.48 25.88
C THR A 511 -9.94 -4.33 26.24
N ALA A 512 -10.70 -4.48 27.32
CA ALA A 512 -11.51 -3.39 27.87
C ALA A 512 -10.69 -2.13 28.18
N ALA A 513 -9.41 -2.28 28.55
CA ALA A 513 -8.50 -1.16 28.80
C ALA A 513 -8.17 -0.40 27.50
N GLN A 514 -7.98 -1.10 26.39
CA GLN A 514 -7.82 -0.46 25.07
C GLN A 514 -9.10 0.26 24.68
N THR A 515 -10.26 -0.43 24.69
CA THR A 515 -11.54 0.17 24.27
C THR A 515 -12.04 1.28 25.20
N LEU A 516 -11.51 1.43 26.42
CA LEU A 516 -11.77 2.59 27.28
C LEU A 516 -11.26 3.91 26.66
N THR A 517 -10.26 3.84 25.78
CA THR A 517 -9.69 5.01 25.07
C THR A 517 -10.60 5.54 23.97
N ILE A 518 -11.66 4.79 23.61
CA ILE A 518 -12.69 5.26 22.67
C ILE A 518 -13.18 6.64 23.06
N VAL A 519 -13.01 7.60 22.16
CA VAL A 519 -13.47 8.98 22.39
C VAL A 519 -14.98 8.98 22.60
N ASN A 520 -15.41 9.73 23.60
CA ASN A 520 -16.82 9.78 23.96
C ASN A 520 -17.63 10.49 22.86
N GLY A 521 -18.66 9.83 22.34
CA GLY A 521 -19.46 10.32 21.20
C GLY A 521 -18.98 9.83 19.83
N THR A 522 -17.94 9.01 19.74
CA THR A 522 -17.57 8.30 18.50
C THR A 522 -18.75 7.44 18.04
N LEU A 523 -19.12 7.55 16.76
CA LEU A 523 -20.23 6.81 16.13
C LEU A 523 -19.72 5.70 15.22
N SER A 524 -18.54 5.88 14.64
CA SER A 524 -17.83 4.88 13.85
C SER A 524 -16.32 5.05 14.01
N MET A 525 -15.56 3.99 13.74
CA MET A 525 -14.09 3.99 13.72
C MET A 525 -13.58 3.12 12.59
N TYR A 526 -12.35 3.38 12.16
CA TYR A 526 -11.68 2.59 11.14
C TYR A 526 -10.93 1.40 11.75
N LEU A 527 -10.90 0.30 10.99
CA LEU A 527 -10.17 -0.93 11.24
C LEU A 527 -9.27 -1.22 10.05
N ARG A 528 -8.03 -1.62 10.32
CA ARG A 528 -7.16 -2.29 9.34
C ARG A 528 -6.91 -3.71 9.79
N LEU A 529 -7.05 -4.68 8.89
CA LEU A 529 -6.55 -6.03 9.04
C LEU A 529 -5.36 -6.24 8.11
N ARG A 530 -4.33 -6.93 8.58
CA ARG A 530 -3.21 -7.36 7.74
C ARG A 530 -2.87 -8.81 8.00
N LEU A 531 -2.96 -9.63 6.97
CA LEU A 531 -2.46 -11.00 6.98
C LEU A 531 -1.06 -11.02 6.38
N SER A 532 -0.09 -11.64 7.07
CA SER A 532 1.28 -11.71 6.59
C SER A 532 1.89 -13.09 6.80
N ASN A 533 2.64 -13.55 5.80
CA ASN A 533 3.37 -14.82 5.88
C ASN A 533 4.64 -14.74 6.75
N LEU A 534 5.08 -13.53 7.11
CA LEU A 534 6.25 -13.25 7.95
C LEU A 534 5.88 -12.20 9.03
N SER A 535 6.65 -12.16 10.12
CA SER A 535 6.45 -11.13 11.15
C SER A 535 6.76 -9.76 10.56
N LEU A 536 5.80 -8.85 10.63
CA LEU A 536 6.04 -7.44 10.40
C LEU A 536 6.82 -6.86 11.58
N LEU A 537 7.70 -5.89 11.29
CA LEU A 537 8.55 -5.26 12.29
C LEU A 537 7.86 -4.01 12.86
N ASP A 538 7.97 -3.86 14.19
CA ASP A 538 7.56 -2.68 14.96
C ASP A 538 8.82 -2.10 15.62
N PHE A 539 9.11 -0.83 15.36
CA PHE A 539 10.33 -0.19 15.85
C PHE A 539 10.07 0.53 17.17
N THR A 540 10.02 -0.27 18.24
CA THR A 540 9.77 0.22 19.61
C THR A 540 10.86 1.14 20.19
N THR A 541 11.96 1.40 19.48
CA THR A 541 13.08 2.24 19.94
C THR A 541 13.32 3.43 19.01
N GLY A 542 13.12 4.65 19.51
CA GLY A 542 13.40 5.88 18.74
C GLY A 542 12.61 7.08 19.26
N THR A 543 12.88 8.27 18.72
CA THR A 543 12.01 9.43 18.95
C THR A 543 10.77 9.26 18.08
N GLY A 544 9.57 9.25 18.69
CA GLY A 544 8.31 9.13 17.95
C GLY A 544 7.76 7.70 17.78
N SER A 545 8.39 6.66 18.34
CA SER A 545 7.93 5.26 18.25
C SER A 545 6.61 4.96 18.98
N ALA A 546 6.06 5.93 19.72
CA ALA A 546 4.74 5.84 20.33
C ALA A 546 3.65 6.54 19.49
N LEU A 547 4.03 7.21 18.39
CA LEU A 547 3.10 8.00 17.57
C LEU A 547 2.35 7.14 16.56
N ILE A 548 2.98 6.07 16.06
CA ILE A 548 2.39 5.14 15.10
C ILE A 548 2.96 3.75 15.33
N ASP A 549 2.16 2.72 15.12
CA ASP A 549 2.61 1.33 14.98
C ASP A 549 2.99 1.11 13.51
N GLU A 550 4.28 1.01 13.22
CA GLU A 550 4.75 0.97 11.83
C GLU A 550 4.29 -0.25 11.06
N ARG A 551 3.85 -1.33 11.74
CA ARG A 551 3.28 -2.51 11.08
C ARG A 551 1.96 -2.19 10.37
N SER A 552 1.30 -1.09 10.71
CA SER A 552 0.05 -0.65 10.06
C SER A 552 0.25 0.00 8.69
N VAL A 553 1.48 0.42 8.36
CA VAL A 553 1.86 1.17 7.15
C VAL A 553 3.03 0.49 6.41
N GLY A 554 3.20 0.81 5.12
CA GLY A 554 4.26 0.24 4.29
C GLY A 554 4.38 -1.29 4.42
N ASN A 555 5.62 -1.77 4.42
CA ASN A 555 5.97 -3.15 4.75
C ASN A 555 6.34 -3.34 6.24
N GLY A 556 5.96 -2.41 7.12
CA GLY A 556 6.43 -2.37 8.51
C GLY A 556 7.70 -1.54 8.74
N ALA A 557 8.00 -0.53 7.90
CA ALA A 557 9.22 0.30 7.99
C ALA A 557 8.95 1.74 8.49
N THR A 558 9.93 2.33 9.17
CA THR A 558 9.82 3.60 9.93
C THR A 558 10.02 4.90 9.14
N SER A 559 10.60 4.85 7.93
CA SER A 559 10.98 6.01 7.11
C SER A 559 11.72 5.55 5.85
N ALA A 560 11.61 6.30 4.75
CA ALA A 560 12.43 6.10 3.54
C ALA A 560 13.96 6.12 3.82
N THR A 561 14.39 6.77 4.91
CA THR A 561 15.81 6.93 5.29
C THR A 561 16.36 5.73 6.10
N VAL A 562 15.49 4.87 6.64
CA VAL A 562 15.83 3.77 7.57
C VAL A 562 15.41 2.38 7.04
N ALA A 563 14.87 2.32 5.81
CA ALA A 563 14.45 1.10 5.11
C ALA A 563 15.56 0.05 4.88
N ALA A 564 16.80 0.31 5.32
CA ALA A 564 17.91 -0.64 5.29
C ALA A 564 17.70 -1.88 6.19
N ASN A 565 16.72 -1.88 7.10
CA ASN A 565 16.52 -2.97 8.08
C ASN A 565 15.37 -3.95 7.78
N SER A 566 14.59 -3.77 6.70
CA SER A 566 13.81 -4.86 6.07
C SER A 566 13.27 -4.42 4.70
N PRO A 567 13.93 -4.78 3.59
CA PRO A 567 13.50 -4.41 2.22
C PRO A 567 12.39 -5.32 1.65
N LEU A 568 11.87 -6.28 2.43
CA LEU A 568 10.98 -7.32 1.91
C LEU A 568 9.53 -6.93 2.13
N ILE A 569 8.79 -6.72 1.04
CA ILE A 569 7.33 -6.78 1.07
C ILE A 569 6.96 -8.26 1.18
N THR A 570 6.15 -8.61 2.16
CA THR A 570 5.80 -10.00 2.49
C THR A 570 4.55 -10.42 1.73
N PHE A 571 4.37 -11.74 1.53
CA PHE A 571 3.09 -12.24 1.01
C PHE A 571 2.00 -12.02 2.05
N GLY A 572 0.82 -11.60 1.59
CA GLY A 572 -0.25 -11.17 2.48
C GLY A 572 -1.35 -10.46 1.74
N GLU A 573 -2.22 -9.86 2.55
CA GLU A 573 -3.36 -9.05 2.14
C GLU A 573 -3.70 -8.03 3.23
N ILE A 574 -4.31 -6.94 2.81
CA ILE A 574 -4.84 -5.87 3.65
C ILE A 574 -6.34 -5.77 3.38
N GLU A 575 -7.13 -5.86 4.44
CA GLU A 575 -8.54 -5.50 4.36
C GLU A 575 -8.81 -4.37 5.34
N ASP A 576 -9.52 -3.35 4.91
CA ASP A 576 -9.86 -2.21 5.74
C ASP A 576 -11.37 -2.10 5.90
N TYR A 577 -11.79 -1.57 7.05
CA TYR A 577 -13.20 -1.48 7.38
C TYR A 577 -13.54 -0.25 8.23
N GLN A 578 -14.83 0.03 8.35
CA GLN A 578 -15.41 1.00 9.26
C GLN A 578 -16.48 0.32 10.12
N LEU A 579 -16.29 0.36 11.44
CA LEU A 579 -17.17 -0.27 12.43
C LEU A 579 -18.05 0.76 13.12
N PRO A 580 -19.31 0.42 13.45
CA PRO A 580 -20.14 1.24 14.31
C PRO A 580 -19.68 1.15 15.78
N VAL A 581 -19.77 2.26 16.50
CA VAL A 581 -19.54 2.31 17.95
C VAL A 581 -20.88 2.41 18.66
N ASN A 582 -21.19 1.45 19.53
CA ASN A 582 -22.37 1.49 20.38
C ASN A 582 -22.12 2.42 21.57
N SER A 583 -22.24 3.73 21.32
CA SER A 583 -22.27 4.78 22.34
C SER A 583 -23.71 5.13 22.71
N SER A 584 -24.00 5.45 23.97
CA SER A 584 -25.26 6.10 24.36
C SER A 584 -25.18 7.63 24.35
N ILE A 585 -23.97 8.18 24.34
CA ILE A 585 -23.74 9.63 24.25
C ILE A 585 -23.68 10.02 22.78
N ARG A 586 -24.56 10.93 22.37
CA ARG A 586 -24.71 11.44 20.99
C ARG A 586 -24.07 12.80 20.76
N TYR A 587 -23.93 13.58 21.82
CA TYR A 587 -23.25 14.88 21.80
C TYR A 587 -22.59 15.12 23.15
N ASN A 588 -21.36 15.66 23.16
CA ASN A 588 -20.63 15.94 24.40
C ASN A 588 -19.58 17.04 24.21
N ASP A 589 -20.02 18.28 24.02
CA ASP A 589 -19.11 19.38 23.66
C ASP A 589 -19.46 20.70 24.36
N VAL A 590 -18.55 21.67 24.31
CA VAL A 590 -18.75 23.03 24.82
C VAL A 590 -19.13 23.97 23.68
N VAL A 591 -20.25 24.66 23.82
CA VAL A 591 -20.79 25.56 22.79
C VAL A 591 -21.09 26.93 23.36
N GLN A 592 -20.73 28.01 22.65
CA GLN A 592 -21.27 29.34 22.91
C GLN A 592 -22.70 29.42 22.38
N GLY A 593 -23.67 29.04 23.20
CA GLY A 593 -25.00 28.73 22.73
C GLY A 593 -25.79 27.94 23.75
N GLY A 594 -26.61 27.01 23.26
CA GLY A 594 -27.46 26.20 24.12
C GLY A 594 -28.01 24.98 23.40
N VAL A 595 -28.96 24.35 24.06
CA VAL A 595 -29.73 23.22 23.54
C VAL A 595 -31.21 23.53 23.76
N SER A 596 -32.04 23.07 22.84
CA SER A 596 -33.50 23.15 22.91
C SER A 596 -34.08 21.84 22.42
N MET A 597 -35.36 21.62 22.68
CA MET A 597 -36.08 20.45 22.23
C MET A 597 -37.44 20.84 21.65
N THR A 598 -37.90 20.09 20.66
CA THR A 598 -39.27 20.11 20.13
C THR A 598 -39.73 18.68 19.96
N GLY A 599 -41.02 18.44 19.73
CA GLY A 599 -41.57 17.09 19.72
C GLY A 599 -43.06 17.07 19.93
N ASN A 600 -43.66 15.90 19.82
CA ASN A 600 -45.08 15.71 20.06
C ASN A 600 -45.41 14.24 20.38
N SER A 601 -46.56 14.02 21.01
CA SER A 601 -47.13 12.70 21.28
C SER A 601 -47.89 12.17 20.06
N TRP A 602 -47.90 10.84 19.90
CA TRP A 602 -48.77 10.16 18.92
C TRP A 602 -50.23 10.02 19.40
N TYR A 603 -50.48 10.38 20.66
CA TYR A 603 -51.77 10.22 21.34
C TYR A 603 -52.23 11.48 22.05
N PHE A 604 -53.55 11.57 22.25
CA PHE A 604 -54.19 12.51 23.16
C PHE A 604 -55.38 11.85 23.88
N SER A 605 -55.65 12.28 25.09
CA SER A 605 -56.74 11.79 25.93
C SER A 605 -58.00 12.68 25.84
N LEU A 606 -59.19 12.09 26.05
CA LEU A 606 -60.48 12.81 26.05
C LEU A 606 -61.11 12.85 27.45
N PRO A 607 -61.86 13.92 27.82
CA PRO A 607 -62.34 14.16 29.19
C PRO A 607 -63.34 13.16 29.78
N ALA A 608 -63.99 12.33 28.96
CA ALA A 608 -65.25 11.68 29.33
C ALA A 608 -65.15 10.18 29.66
N ASN A 609 -64.02 9.51 29.39
CA ASN A 609 -63.97 8.03 29.42
C ASN A 609 -62.56 7.39 29.48
N ASN A 610 -61.47 8.12 29.73
CA ASN A 610 -60.08 7.59 29.71
C ASN A 610 -59.71 6.81 28.43
N THR A 611 -60.35 7.07 27.28
CA THR A 611 -59.95 6.43 26.02
C THR A 611 -58.92 7.27 25.30
N THR A 612 -57.74 6.71 25.03
CA THR A 612 -56.70 7.32 24.20
C THR A 612 -57.18 7.41 22.75
N ARG A 613 -56.99 8.56 22.10
CA ARG A 613 -57.22 8.74 20.66
C ARG A 613 -55.92 9.07 19.95
N ARG A 614 -55.83 8.56 18.72
CA ARG A 614 -54.71 8.80 17.80
C ARG A 614 -54.84 10.18 17.18
N VAL A 615 -53.71 10.85 16.98
CA VAL A 615 -53.66 12.11 16.22
C VAL A 615 -54.12 11.85 14.78
N PRO A 616 -55.21 12.47 14.29
CA PRO A 616 -55.58 12.38 12.88
C PRO A 616 -54.52 13.06 12.01
N ASP A 617 -54.43 12.72 10.73
CA ASP A 617 -53.54 13.41 9.80
C ASP A 617 -53.77 14.95 9.78
N ILE A 618 -52.71 15.74 10.05
CA ILE A 618 -52.77 17.21 10.19
C ILE A 618 -51.86 17.98 9.23
N ASP A 619 -51.14 17.32 8.34
CA ASP A 619 -50.25 17.95 7.37
C ASP A 619 -50.93 18.20 6.00
N GLY A 620 -52.04 17.51 5.72
CA GLY A 620 -52.79 17.58 4.46
C GLY A 620 -52.06 16.97 3.25
N ASP A 621 -51.03 16.16 3.48
CA ASP A 621 -50.21 15.50 2.46
C ASP A 621 -50.81 14.13 2.12
N GLY A 622 -51.20 13.92 0.86
CA GLY A 622 -51.83 12.66 0.44
C GLY A 622 -50.93 11.41 0.54
N SER A 623 -49.64 11.59 0.84
CA SER A 623 -48.69 10.48 1.06
C SER A 623 -48.68 9.97 2.52
N THR A 624 -49.28 10.71 3.45
CA THR A 624 -49.37 10.35 4.86
C THR A 624 -50.81 9.98 5.24
N ILE A 625 -50.96 9.11 6.23
CA ILE A 625 -52.27 8.72 6.78
C ILE A 625 -52.40 9.11 8.25
N TRP A 626 -51.26 9.42 8.89
CA TRP A 626 -51.14 9.98 10.23
C TRP A 626 -49.94 10.90 10.24
N SER A 627 -50.11 12.12 10.75
CA SER A 627 -49.03 13.07 10.92
C SER A 627 -49.29 13.92 12.16
N ASN A 628 -48.21 14.40 12.77
CA ASN A 628 -48.25 15.48 13.73
C ASN A 628 -47.06 16.42 13.49
N TYR A 629 -47.00 17.53 14.23
CA TYR A 629 -45.89 18.47 14.09
C TYR A 629 -45.41 19.03 15.43
N GLY A 630 -44.17 19.52 15.39
CA GLY A 630 -43.54 20.29 16.45
C GLY A 630 -42.93 21.58 15.91
N ASP A 631 -42.96 22.64 16.73
CA ASP A 631 -42.34 23.93 16.43
C ASP A 631 -41.01 24.05 17.17
N LEU A 632 -39.91 24.21 16.43
CA LEU A 632 -38.59 24.50 17.00
C LEU A 632 -38.41 26.01 17.11
N ILE A 633 -38.13 26.50 18.32
CA ILE A 633 -37.85 27.91 18.58
C ILE A 633 -36.44 28.02 19.14
N LEU A 634 -35.63 28.86 18.49
CA LEU A 634 -34.29 29.20 18.91
C LEU A 634 -34.20 30.73 19.05
N PRO A 635 -33.26 31.24 19.86
CA PRO A 635 -32.95 32.65 19.87
C PRO A 635 -32.68 33.25 18.49
N ALA A 636 -33.06 34.51 18.29
CA ALA A 636 -32.74 35.23 17.07
C ALA A 636 -31.21 35.26 16.84
N GLY A 637 -30.80 35.00 15.59
CA GLY A 637 -29.39 34.92 15.21
C GLY A 637 -28.70 33.61 15.60
N SER A 638 -29.44 32.58 16.03
CA SER A 638 -28.86 31.26 16.30
C SER A 638 -28.57 30.48 15.02
N THR A 639 -27.55 29.62 15.09
CA THR A 639 -27.23 28.64 14.04
C THR A 639 -27.24 27.25 14.64
N ILE A 640 -27.89 26.30 13.98
CA ILE A 640 -27.96 24.89 14.42
C ILE A 640 -26.58 24.24 14.23
N VAL A 641 -26.15 23.53 15.26
CA VAL A 641 -24.90 22.74 15.29
C VAL A 641 -25.19 21.26 15.07
N LYS A 642 -26.16 20.73 15.81
CA LYS A 642 -26.61 19.33 15.75
C LYS A 642 -28.11 19.24 16.01
N ALA A 643 -28.77 18.28 15.37
CA ALA A 643 -30.17 17.97 15.59
C ALA A 643 -30.38 16.44 15.56
N TYR A 644 -30.91 15.88 16.64
CA TYR A 644 -31.19 14.45 16.77
C TYR A 644 -32.69 14.24 16.90
N LEU A 645 -33.27 13.47 15.99
CA LEU A 645 -34.65 13.01 16.07
C LEU A 645 -34.69 11.69 16.82
N SER A 646 -35.45 11.61 17.91
CA SER A 646 -35.81 10.39 18.62
C SER A 646 -37.28 10.08 18.37
N VAL A 647 -37.59 8.81 18.07
CA VAL A 647 -38.96 8.30 17.96
C VAL A 647 -39.10 7.15 18.94
N GLU A 648 -40.11 7.24 19.80
CA GLU A 648 -40.23 6.44 21.02
C GLU A 648 -41.63 5.84 21.13
N LYS A 649 -41.71 4.60 21.61
CA LYS A 649 -43.00 3.95 21.88
C LYS A 649 -42.92 2.87 22.95
N ASP A 650 -44.10 2.46 23.39
CA ASP A 650 -44.32 1.20 24.07
C ASP A 650 -44.48 0.01 23.08
N GLY A 651 -44.19 -1.18 23.58
CA GLY A 651 -44.42 -2.47 22.93
C GLY A 651 -43.18 -3.17 22.35
N PRO A 652 -43.31 -4.48 22.07
CA PRO A 652 -42.18 -5.41 21.85
C PRO A 652 -41.44 -5.29 20.50
N ALA A 653 -42.02 -4.65 19.49
CA ALA A 653 -41.44 -4.62 18.13
C ALA A 653 -40.68 -3.32 17.87
N ASN A 654 -39.50 -3.39 17.24
CA ASN A 654 -38.73 -2.21 16.83
C ASN A 654 -39.45 -1.45 15.71
N PHE A 655 -39.15 -0.16 15.59
CA PHE A 655 -39.55 0.62 14.44
C PHE A 655 -38.86 0.09 13.17
N THR A 656 -39.62 0.01 12.10
CA THR A 656 -39.19 -0.34 10.75
C THR A 656 -39.17 0.87 9.83
N SER A 657 -39.97 1.91 10.13
CA SER A 657 -39.87 3.20 9.45
C SER A 657 -40.60 4.33 10.19
N ALA A 658 -40.23 5.57 9.87
CA ALA A 658 -40.98 6.79 10.14
C ALA A 658 -40.77 7.78 8.99
N MET A 659 -41.63 8.79 8.81
CA MET A 659 -41.49 9.79 7.75
C MET A 659 -41.29 11.17 8.37
N LEU A 660 -40.19 11.86 8.02
CA LEU A 660 -39.88 13.22 8.48
C LEU A 660 -39.99 14.23 7.34
N LYS A 661 -40.66 15.35 7.59
CA LYS A 661 -40.64 16.52 6.72
C LYS A 661 -40.15 17.72 7.52
N VAL A 662 -38.89 18.08 7.30
CA VAL A 662 -38.29 19.30 7.82
C VAL A 662 -38.89 20.53 7.10
N PRO A 663 -38.88 21.72 7.71
CA PRO A 663 -39.44 22.89 7.06
C PRO A 663 -38.73 23.20 5.73
N GLY A 664 -39.44 23.73 4.75
CA GLY A 664 -38.89 24.00 3.41
C GLY A 664 -38.65 22.77 2.51
N ALA A 665 -38.76 21.53 3.03
CA ALA A 665 -38.67 20.33 2.21
C ALA A 665 -39.92 20.14 1.33
N ALA A 666 -39.70 19.75 0.08
CA ALA A 666 -40.78 19.53 -0.88
C ALA A 666 -41.62 18.28 -0.57
N ALA A 667 -41.03 17.25 0.05
CA ALA A 667 -41.65 15.97 0.35
C ALA A 667 -41.12 15.38 1.67
N TYR A 668 -41.80 14.35 2.17
CA TYR A 668 -41.34 13.53 3.28
C TYR A 668 -40.10 12.71 2.91
N THR A 669 -39.21 12.55 3.88
CA THR A 669 -38.09 11.60 3.84
C THR A 669 -38.44 10.40 4.70
N THR A 670 -38.38 9.19 4.13
CA THR A 670 -38.56 7.95 4.87
C THR A 670 -37.27 7.60 5.62
N LEU A 671 -37.39 7.45 6.92
CA LEU A 671 -36.35 7.04 7.84
C LEU A 671 -36.52 5.56 8.18
N THR A 672 -35.43 4.80 8.21
CA THR A 672 -35.42 3.33 8.43
C THR A 672 -34.29 2.91 9.39
N PRO A 673 -34.27 1.66 9.90
CA PRO A 673 -33.17 1.14 10.70
C PRO A 673 -31.79 1.23 10.04
N GLY A 674 -31.70 1.08 8.72
CA GLY A 674 -30.42 1.23 8.02
C GLY A 674 -29.89 2.68 7.97
N THR A 675 -30.70 3.65 8.35
CA THR A 675 -30.33 5.09 8.38
C THR A 675 -30.27 5.65 9.79
N SER A 676 -30.59 4.86 10.81
CA SER A 676 -30.56 5.31 12.20
C SER A 676 -29.15 5.22 12.79
N ILE A 677 -28.88 6.08 13.76
CA ILE A 677 -27.63 6.05 14.55
C ILE A 677 -27.81 5.26 15.86
N ALA A 678 -29.05 4.90 16.20
CA ALA A 678 -29.41 4.04 17.30
C ALA A 678 -30.76 3.35 17.04
N ASP A 679 -30.88 2.07 17.42
CA ASP A 679 -32.13 1.32 17.52
C ASP A 679 -32.11 0.55 18.85
N ARG A 680 -32.83 1.07 19.84
CA ARG A 680 -32.90 0.54 21.21
C ARG A 680 -34.21 -0.20 21.39
N SER A 681 -34.15 -1.39 21.98
CA SER A 681 -35.36 -2.12 22.36
C SER A 681 -35.17 -2.91 23.65
N THR A 682 -36.14 -2.85 24.55
CA THR A 682 -36.23 -3.77 25.69
C THR A 682 -37.28 -4.85 25.37
N GLY A 683 -36.91 -6.13 25.51
CA GLY A 683 -37.82 -7.24 25.21
C GLY A 683 -38.95 -7.37 26.24
N GLY A 684 -40.09 -7.94 25.83
CA GLY A 684 -41.24 -8.23 26.70
C GLY A 684 -42.54 -7.56 26.25
N ALA A 685 -43.68 -7.96 26.86
CA ALA A 685 -45.01 -7.47 26.47
C ALA A 685 -45.22 -5.95 26.68
N PHE A 686 -44.43 -5.33 27.57
CA PHE A 686 -44.39 -3.90 27.86
C PHE A 686 -43.02 -3.29 27.51
N GLY A 687 -42.37 -3.81 26.46
CA GLY A 687 -41.06 -3.35 26.01
C GLY A 687 -41.06 -1.87 25.60
N TYR A 688 -39.89 -1.24 25.65
CA TYR A 688 -39.60 0.08 25.12
C TYR A 688 -38.91 -0.06 23.78
N ALA A 689 -39.27 0.76 22.79
CA ALA A 689 -38.50 0.89 21.55
C ALA A 689 -38.21 2.37 21.27
N GLN A 690 -36.96 2.65 20.93
CA GLN A 690 -36.49 3.98 20.54
C GLN A 690 -35.58 3.89 19.32
N MET A 691 -35.84 4.72 18.33
CA MET A 691 -34.95 4.90 17.19
C MET A 691 -34.49 6.35 17.09
N ILE A 692 -33.21 6.54 16.77
CA ILE A 692 -32.61 7.88 16.72
C ILE A 692 -31.91 8.11 15.38
N TRP A 693 -32.07 9.31 14.85
CA TRP A 693 -31.44 9.78 13.62
C TRP A 693 -30.70 11.10 13.86
N ASP A 694 -29.48 11.25 13.32
CA ASP A 694 -28.85 12.57 13.14
C ASP A 694 -29.46 13.22 11.89
N ILE A 695 -30.34 14.20 12.10
CA ILE A 695 -31.04 14.91 11.04
C ILE A 695 -30.40 16.26 10.72
N THR A 696 -29.18 16.51 11.23
CA THR A 696 -28.51 17.81 11.09
C THR A 696 -28.38 18.25 9.63
N SER A 697 -28.02 17.33 8.73
CA SER A 697 -27.85 17.62 7.29
C SER A 697 -29.17 17.91 6.56
N MET A 698 -30.31 17.52 7.15
CA MET A 698 -31.63 17.81 6.59
C MET A 698 -32.09 19.23 6.90
N ILE A 699 -31.45 19.91 7.87
CA ILE A 699 -31.85 21.25 8.33
C ILE A 699 -30.79 22.28 7.91
N PRO A 700 -31.16 23.44 7.33
CA PRO A 700 -30.19 24.48 7.01
C PRO A 700 -29.44 25.00 8.26
N PRO A 701 -28.18 25.46 8.13
CA PRO A 701 -27.38 25.91 9.27
C PRO A 701 -27.97 27.07 10.08
N ASN A 702 -28.69 28.00 9.42
CA ASN A 702 -29.39 29.10 10.11
C ASN A 702 -30.73 28.65 10.73
N GLY A 703 -31.05 27.36 10.60
CA GLY A 703 -32.29 26.74 11.02
C GLY A 703 -33.50 27.16 10.20
N TYR A 704 -34.55 26.37 10.32
CA TYR A 704 -35.92 26.86 10.17
C TYR A 704 -36.48 27.00 11.57
N VAL A 705 -36.49 28.24 12.06
CA VAL A 705 -37.00 28.57 13.39
C VAL A 705 -38.44 29.06 13.22
N SER A 706 -39.39 28.39 13.86
CA SER A 706 -40.77 28.87 13.90
C SER A 706 -40.79 30.24 14.56
N THR A 707 -41.37 31.25 13.89
CA THR A 707 -41.58 32.56 14.52
C THR A 707 -42.56 32.42 15.68
N ALA A 708 -42.50 33.34 16.66
CA ALA A 708 -43.41 33.36 17.81
C ALA A 708 -44.92 33.39 17.43
N ALA A 709 -45.25 33.67 16.16
CA ALA A 709 -46.61 33.64 15.62
C ALA A 709 -47.05 32.29 15.02
N GLY A 710 -46.14 31.32 14.83
CA GLY A 710 -46.42 29.95 14.36
C GLY A 710 -47.00 29.88 12.94
N GLY A 711 -46.19 29.46 11.94
CA GLY A 711 -46.63 29.28 10.56
C GLY A 711 -46.31 27.88 10.02
N PRO A 712 -47.09 27.33 9.06
CA PRO A 712 -46.84 26.00 8.47
C PRO A 712 -45.43 25.82 7.89
N ALA A 713 -44.81 26.93 7.46
CA ALA A 713 -43.49 26.95 6.85
C ALA A 713 -42.31 26.73 7.82
N GLY A 714 -42.53 26.70 9.14
CA GLY A 714 -41.50 26.47 10.16
C GLY A 714 -41.62 25.14 10.92
N ARG A 715 -42.63 24.32 10.59
CA ARG A 715 -42.97 23.10 11.33
C ARG A 715 -42.20 21.88 10.88
N TYR A 716 -41.77 21.09 11.85
CA TYR A 716 -41.24 19.75 11.64
C TYR A 716 -42.40 18.79 11.74
N PHE A 717 -42.68 18.06 10.66
CA PHE A 717 -43.72 17.06 10.67
C PHE A 717 -43.13 15.67 10.75
N LEU A 718 -43.73 14.83 11.59
CA LEU A 718 -43.42 13.42 11.66
C LEU A 718 -44.70 12.62 11.38
N ALA A 719 -44.57 11.60 10.55
CA ALA A 719 -45.70 10.86 10.01
C ALA A 719 -45.43 9.36 9.92
N ASN A 720 -46.52 8.60 9.89
CA ASN A 720 -46.55 7.17 9.61
C ASN A 720 -45.44 6.33 10.29
N PRO A 721 -45.25 6.41 11.62
CA PRO A 721 -44.36 5.48 12.31
C PRO A 721 -44.87 4.04 12.14
N SER A 722 -43.97 3.10 11.84
CA SER A 722 -44.28 1.69 11.59
C SER A 722 -43.32 0.78 12.36
N PRO A 723 -43.77 -0.28 13.05
CA PRO A 723 -45.16 -0.50 13.41
C PRO A 723 -45.67 0.69 14.23
N PHE A 724 -46.93 1.02 14.02
CA PHE A 724 -47.54 2.14 14.70
C PHE A 724 -47.54 1.89 16.22
N PRO A 725 -47.24 2.90 17.06
CA PRO A 725 -47.33 2.80 18.53
C PRO A 725 -48.69 2.24 18.95
N VAL A 726 -48.80 1.38 19.95
CA VAL A 726 -50.10 0.73 20.25
C VAL A 726 -50.90 1.51 21.28
N SER A 727 -50.24 2.09 22.28
CA SER A 727 -50.92 2.81 23.37
C SER A 727 -50.25 4.12 23.77
N MET A 728 -48.92 4.22 23.62
CA MET A 728 -48.12 5.33 24.17
C MET A 728 -46.90 5.62 23.27
N GLY A 729 -46.35 6.83 23.40
CA GLY A 729 -45.13 7.22 22.70
C GLY A 729 -45.25 8.54 21.93
N GLY A 730 -44.11 8.98 21.44
CA GLY A 730 -43.98 10.27 20.79
C GLY A 730 -42.68 10.36 20.04
N TRP A 731 -42.28 11.59 19.79
CA TRP A 731 -41.00 11.90 19.20
C TRP A 731 -40.50 13.23 19.72
N SER A 732 -39.19 13.39 19.67
CA SER A 732 -38.52 14.64 19.99
C SER A 732 -37.40 14.92 19.00
N ILE A 733 -37.11 16.19 18.79
CA ILE A 733 -35.89 16.65 18.15
C ILE A 733 -35.13 17.48 19.17
N ILE A 734 -33.97 17.00 19.60
CA ILE A 734 -33.04 17.75 20.45
C ILE A 734 -32.06 18.50 19.54
N VAL A 735 -31.97 19.82 19.72
CA VAL A 735 -31.20 20.72 18.86
C VAL A 735 -30.16 21.48 19.67
N VAL A 736 -28.90 21.31 19.30
CA VAL A 736 -27.79 22.15 19.78
C VAL A 736 -27.64 23.33 18.85
N TYR A 737 -27.50 24.54 19.40
CA TYR A 737 -27.34 25.77 18.63
C TYR A 737 -26.21 26.64 19.18
N LYS A 738 -25.59 27.43 18.29
CA LYS A 738 -24.67 28.53 18.64
C LYS A 738 -25.43 29.85 18.63
N ASN A 739 -25.08 30.75 19.54
CA ASN A 739 -25.53 32.15 19.54
C ASN A 739 -24.47 33.02 20.22
N ALA A 740 -24.01 34.08 19.53
CA ALA A 740 -22.96 34.95 20.03
C ALA A 740 -23.32 35.68 21.35
N ASN A 741 -24.61 35.82 21.65
CA ASN A 741 -25.10 36.47 22.87
C ASN A 741 -25.28 35.48 24.05
N SER A 742 -25.03 34.18 23.83
CA SER A 742 -25.10 33.16 24.89
C SER A 742 -23.79 33.01 25.66
N LYS A 743 -23.89 32.51 26.90
CA LYS A 743 -22.74 31.94 27.63
C LYS A 743 -22.24 30.66 26.96
N PHE A 744 -21.01 30.27 27.29
CA PHE A 744 -20.50 28.95 26.95
C PHE A 744 -21.14 27.91 27.86
N ARG A 745 -21.56 26.78 27.26
CA ARG A 745 -22.20 25.68 27.97
C ARG A 745 -21.59 24.35 27.59
N LYS A 746 -21.40 23.48 28.58
CA LYS A 746 -21.17 22.05 28.32
C LYS A 746 -22.52 21.40 28.08
N ILE A 747 -22.67 20.80 26.90
CA ILE A 747 -23.89 20.11 26.49
C ILE A 747 -23.57 18.64 26.30
N VAL A 748 -24.34 17.79 26.98
CA VAL A 748 -24.32 16.33 26.80
C VAL A 748 -25.70 15.90 26.34
N ILE A 749 -25.79 15.14 25.25
CA ILE A 749 -27.01 14.48 24.77
C ILE A 749 -26.76 12.98 24.84
N ASN A 750 -27.71 12.24 25.43
CA ASN A 750 -27.57 10.80 25.63
C ASN A 750 -28.95 10.11 25.49
N ASP A 751 -28.92 8.86 25.05
CA ASP A 751 -30.09 8.03 24.75
C ASP A 751 -30.13 6.69 25.50
N GLY A 752 -29.20 6.46 26.41
CA GLY A 752 -28.99 5.19 27.09
C GLY A 752 -29.94 4.92 28.26
N TRP A 753 -31.07 5.62 28.33
CA TRP A 753 -32.11 5.35 29.31
C TRP A 753 -33.08 4.30 28.76
N GLN A 754 -33.66 3.51 29.67
CA GLN A 754 -34.38 2.28 29.35
C GLN A 754 -35.63 2.17 30.23
N SER A 755 -36.41 1.10 30.06
CA SER A 755 -37.46 0.75 31.02
C SER A 755 -36.83 0.24 32.31
N PHE A 756 -37.22 0.78 33.47
CA PHE A 756 -36.79 0.29 34.77
C PHE A 756 -37.94 0.26 35.80
N PRO A 757 -38.19 -0.90 36.46
CA PRO A 757 -39.03 -0.97 37.66
C PRO A 757 -38.31 -0.27 38.84
N PRO A 758 -38.92 -0.12 40.04
CA PRO A 758 -38.41 0.80 41.07
C PRO A 758 -36.89 0.67 41.27
N GLY A 759 -36.17 1.75 40.93
CA GLY A 759 -34.74 1.70 40.65
C GLY A 759 -34.17 3.06 40.29
N VAL A 760 -32.84 3.13 40.19
CA VAL A 760 -32.07 4.36 39.96
C VAL A 760 -31.26 4.23 38.67
N VAL A 761 -31.33 5.24 37.81
CA VAL A 761 -30.47 5.40 36.63
C VAL A 761 -29.72 6.72 36.75
N GLN A 762 -28.40 6.71 36.49
CA GLN A 762 -27.55 7.88 36.63
C GLN A 762 -26.68 8.13 35.41
N THR A 763 -26.44 9.41 35.15
CA THR A 763 -25.50 9.88 34.14
C THR A 763 -24.55 10.90 34.75
N THR A 764 -23.25 10.62 34.70
CA THR A 764 -22.22 11.49 35.27
C THR A 764 -21.45 12.25 34.18
N ILE A 765 -21.30 13.55 34.35
CA ILE A 765 -20.42 14.42 33.57
C ILE A 765 -19.23 14.79 34.45
N GLN A 766 -18.02 14.43 34.03
CA GLN A 766 -16.82 14.64 34.82
C GLN A 766 -16.07 15.92 34.42
N GLY A 767 -15.33 16.50 35.38
CA GLY A 767 -14.36 17.56 35.14
C GLY A 767 -14.94 18.89 34.66
N LEU A 768 -16.20 19.18 34.99
CA LEU A 768 -16.90 20.37 34.52
C LEU A 768 -16.31 21.64 35.15
N LYS A 769 -15.87 22.57 34.31
CA LYS A 769 -15.34 23.88 34.71
C LYS A 769 -16.45 24.92 34.78
N ILE A 770 -17.25 24.88 35.85
CA ILE A 770 -18.35 25.84 36.08
C ILE A 770 -17.83 27.23 36.50
N PRO A 771 -18.65 28.30 36.41
CA PRO A 771 -18.26 29.63 36.87
C PRO A 771 -17.77 29.65 38.33
N ALA A 772 -16.71 30.42 38.58
CA ALA A 772 -16.12 30.59 39.91
C ALA A 772 -16.96 31.47 40.86
N SER A 773 -17.91 32.23 40.33
CA SER A 773 -18.82 33.11 41.08
C SER A 773 -20.14 33.33 40.32
N GLY A 774 -21.15 33.88 41.01
CA GLY A 774 -22.50 34.08 40.45
C GLY A 774 -23.38 32.84 40.54
N THR A 775 -24.53 32.83 39.88
CA THR A 775 -25.40 31.65 39.81
C THR A 775 -24.96 30.77 38.65
N VAL A 776 -24.69 29.48 38.91
CA VAL A 776 -24.46 28.50 37.84
C VAL A 776 -25.80 28.11 37.24
N LYS A 777 -25.85 28.23 35.93
CA LYS A 777 -27.05 28.15 35.10
C LYS A 777 -27.07 26.79 34.41
N ALA A 778 -28.18 26.07 34.52
CA ALA A 778 -28.27 24.70 34.05
C ALA A 778 -29.70 24.33 33.67
N ILE A 779 -29.83 23.55 32.60
CA ILE A 779 -31.09 22.95 32.19
C ILE A 779 -30.89 21.47 31.88
N VAL A 780 -31.92 20.69 32.17
CA VAL A 780 -32.00 19.28 31.83
C VAL A 780 -33.24 19.10 30.99
N GLY A 781 -33.13 18.45 29.84
CA GLY A 781 -34.30 18.06 29.06
C GLY A 781 -34.36 16.55 28.95
N LEU A 782 -35.56 16.00 29.01
CA LEU A 782 -35.78 14.57 29.11
C LEU A 782 -37.05 14.21 28.36
N THR A 783 -37.04 13.07 27.66
CA THR A 783 -38.24 12.40 27.19
C THR A 783 -38.50 11.12 27.97
N GLY A 784 -39.78 10.77 28.08
CA GLY A 784 -40.25 9.54 28.70
C GLY A 784 -41.46 8.98 27.98
N THR A 785 -41.53 7.67 27.89
CA THR A 785 -42.80 6.96 27.68
C THR A 785 -43.25 6.46 29.05
N TYR A 786 -44.53 6.34 29.32
CA TYR A 786 -45.03 5.92 30.65
C TYR A 786 -44.74 6.93 31.78
N GLY A 787 -44.89 8.24 31.51
CA GLY A 787 -44.88 9.24 32.59
C GLY A 787 -46.24 9.33 33.28
N ASP A 788 -46.59 8.40 34.16
CA ASP A 788 -47.94 8.30 34.72
C ASP A 788 -48.19 9.31 35.86
N ARG A 789 -49.18 10.19 35.64
CA ARG A 789 -49.56 11.22 36.61
C ARG A 789 -49.92 10.62 37.98
N GLY A 790 -49.30 11.13 39.03
CA GLY A 790 -49.62 10.80 40.42
C GLY A 790 -48.85 9.63 41.02
N PHE A 791 -47.94 9.01 40.26
CA PHE A 791 -46.92 8.11 40.81
C PHE A 791 -45.65 8.89 41.13
N SER A 792 -44.78 8.31 41.98
CA SER A 792 -43.61 9.04 42.48
C SER A 792 -42.36 8.71 41.71
N ASP A 793 -42.02 9.60 40.77
CA ASP A 793 -40.75 9.61 40.06
C ASP A 793 -39.95 10.91 40.30
N LEU A 794 -38.64 10.73 40.42
CA LEU A 794 -37.72 11.77 40.83
C LEU A 794 -36.70 11.97 39.74
N LEU A 795 -36.60 13.20 39.22
CA LEU A 795 -35.48 13.65 38.42
C LEU A 795 -34.58 14.52 39.29
N SER A 796 -33.39 14.06 39.62
CA SER A 796 -32.48 14.74 40.54
C SER A 796 -31.18 15.16 39.86
N PHE A 797 -30.68 16.34 40.19
CA PHE A 797 -29.47 16.89 39.62
C PHE A 797 -28.55 17.43 40.73
N GLY A 798 -27.24 17.32 40.54
CA GLY A 798 -26.30 17.88 41.51
C GLY A 798 -24.85 17.48 41.31
N LYS A 799 -24.00 17.90 42.26
CA LYS A 799 -22.58 17.53 42.28
C LYS A 799 -22.41 16.11 42.84
N VAL A 800 -21.55 15.32 42.21
CA VAL A 800 -21.20 13.98 42.69
C VAL A 800 -20.69 14.04 44.14
N GLY A 801 -21.16 13.11 44.97
CA GLY A 801 -20.81 13.04 46.40
C GLY A 801 -21.54 14.04 47.30
N THR A 802 -22.53 14.77 46.77
CA THR A 802 -23.42 15.64 47.55
C THR A 802 -24.87 15.16 47.45
N THR A 803 -25.75 15.69 48.31
CA THR A 803 -27.19 15.44 48.19
C THR A 803 -27.72 16.09 46.90
N LEU A 804 -28.34 15.29 46.04
CA LEU A 804 -28.94 15.78 44.80
C LEU A 804 -30.22 16.58 45.07
N THR A 805 -30.54 17.50 44.17
CA THR A 805 -31.77 18.30 44.24
C THR A 805 -32.77 17.77 43.23
N ASN A 806 -33.97 17.42 43.70
CA ASN A 806 -35.08 17.04 42.82
C ASN A 806 -35.50 18.27 42.01
N LEU A 807 -35.53 18.14 40.69
CA LEU A 807 -36.00 19.14 39.77
C LEU A 807 -37.53 19.17 39.79
N ALA A 808 -38.08 20.38 39.75
CA ALA A 808 -39.52 20.56 39.70
C ALA A 808 -40.01 20.39 38.26
N ASP A 809 -41.04 19.58 38.06
CA ASP A 809 -41.74 19.49 36.80
C ASP A 809 -42.19 20.89 36.36
N PRO A 810 -41.83 21.33 35.14
CA PRO A 810 -42.17 22.65 34.66
C PRO A 810 -43.67 22.93 34.48
N MET A 811 -44.55 21.92 34.41
CA MET A 811 -45.99 22.15 34.23
C MET A 811 -46.75 22.26 35.56
N THR A 812 -46.45 21.38 36.52
CA THR A 812 -47.14 21.24 37.81
C THR A 812 -46.38 21.90 38.97
N GLY A 813 -45.06 22.06 38.85
CA GLY A 813 -44.16 22.43 39.95
C GLY A 813 -43.88 21.30 40.95
N SER A 814 -44.32 20.06 40.67
CA SER A 814 -44.06 18.90 41.52
C SER A 814 -42.59 18.49 41.48
N THR A 815 -42.01 18.14 42.62
CA THR A 815 -40.63 17.59 42.73
C THR A 815 -40.60 16.08 42.95
N THR A 816 -41.78 15.45 42.88
CA THR A 816 -41.99 14.03 43.14
C THR A 816 -42.75 13.34 42.02
N ASP A 817 -43.07 14.04 40.94
CA ASP A 817 -43.83 13.56 39.79
C ASP A 817 -43.27 14.32 38.56
N ALA A 818 -42.05 13.95 38.18
CA ALA A 818 -41.24 14.65 37.18
C ALA A 818 -41.63 14.29 35.75
N LEU A 819 -41.98 13.03 35.46
CA LEU A 819 -42.53 12.59 34.18
C LEU A 819 -44.04 12.36 34.33
N ASN A 820 -44.84 13.39 34.11
CA ASN A 820 -46.27 13.35 34.44
C ASN A 820 -47.20 13.43 33.22
N SER A 821 -46.69 12.93 32.08
CA SER A 821 -47.35 12.94 30.77
C SER A 821 -47.50 14.34 30.18
N SER A 822 -46.54 15.21 30.43
CA SER A 822 -46.54 16.59 29.93
C SER A 822 -45.53 16.82 28.82
N ILE A 823 -45.80 17.84 28.01
CA ILE A 823 -44.85 18.36 27.02
C ILE A 823 -44.69 19.85 27.28
N ALA A 824 -43.91 20.18 28.29
CA ALA A 824 -43.62 21.50 28.76
C ALA A 824 -42.29 21.97 28.19
N TRP A 825 -42.37 22.64 27.05
CA TRP A 825 -41.36 23.59 26.56
C TRP A 825 -42.06 24.75 25.82
N GLY A 826 -43.24 25.16 26.33
CA GLY A 826 -44.17 26.16 25.76
C GLY A 826 -44.30 27.44 26.61
N ALA A 827 -45.40 28.19 26.49
CA ALA A 827 -45.52 29.58 27.01
C ALA A 827 -45.42 29.64 28.53
N ASN A 828 -45.84 28.55 29.16
CA ASN A 828 -45.84 28.38 30.60
C ASN A 828 -44.56 27.70 31.11
N ASN A 829 -43.74 27.08 30.23
CA ASN A 829 -42.41 26.57 30.57
C ASN A 829 -41.33 27.33 29.80
N ASN A 830 -41.14 28.58 30.21
CA ASN A 830 -40.10 29.43 29.67
C ASN A 830 -38.92 29.49 30.65
N VAL A 831 -37.98 28.56 30.51
CA VAL A 831 -36.69 28.56 31.24
C VAL A 831 -35.76 29.76 30.87
N SER A 832 -36.26 30.82 30.23
CA SER A 832 -35.52 32.04 29.82
C SER A 832 -34.77 32.80 30.93
N VAL A 833 -35.07 32.54 32.20
CA VAL A 833 -34.32 33.12 33.34
C VAL A 833 -32.89 32.56 33.43
N ASP A 834 -32.57 31.52 32.65
CA ASP A 834 -31.30 30.81 32.64
C ASP A 834 -30.21 31.44 31.74
N GLY A 835 -30.33 32.68 31.26
CA GLY A 835 -29.18 33.39 30.64
C GLY A 835 -28.67 32.84 29.30
N GLY A 836 -29.29 31.77 28.78
CA GLY A 836 -29.50 31.62 27.34
C GLY A 836 -30.51 32.68 26.85
N PRO A 837 -30.58 32.97 25.55
CA PRO A 837 -31.44 34.02 25.05
C PRO A 837 -32.91 33.60 25.14
N ALA A 838 -33.80 34.56 25.40
CA ALA A 838 -35.20 34.33 25.69
C ALA A 838 -35.93 33.54 24.58
N ILE A 839 -36.61 32.46 24.96
CA ILE A 839 -37.66 31.84 24.16
C ILE A 839 -38.94 32.68 24.41
N SER A 840 -39.01 33.89 23.87
CA SER A 840 -40.13 34.82 24.11
C SER A 840 -41.28 34.62 23.12
N GLY A 841 -42.49 34.36 23.60
CA GLY A 841 -43.72 34.29 22.77
C GLY A 841 -44.92 33.72 23.53
N ASN A 842 -46.12 34.17 23.16
CA ASN A 842 -47.40 33.62 23.65
C ASN A 842 -47.89 32.60 22.60
N TYR A 843 -47.74 31.30 22.86
CA TYR A 843 -47.85 30.27 21.81
C TYR A 843 -49.28 29.75 21.66
N THR A 844 -49.76 29.76 20.41
CA THR A 844 -50.98 29.07 20.00
C THR A 844 -50.57 27.99 18.99
N ALA A 845 -51.06 26.76 19.15
CA ALA A 845 -50.93 25.60 18.24
C ALA A 845 -49.75 24.63 18.44
N ARG A 846 -49.89 23.70 19.39
CA ARG A 846 -49.41 22.32 19.26
C ARG A 846 -50.67 21.46 19.16
N LEU A 847 -50.85 20.69 18.09
CA LEU A 847 -52.07 19.89 17.92
C LEU A 847 -51.70 18.43 17.65
N PRO A 848 -52.15 17.49 18.51
CA PRO A 848 -52.86 17.76 19.75
C PRO A 848 -51.92 18.39 20.78
N ILE A 849 -52.49 19.19 21.67
CA ILE A 849 -51.92 19.43 22.99
C ILE A 849 -52.17 18.10 23.73
N SER A 850 -51.18 17.48 24.37
CA SER A 850 -51.49 16.62 25.54
C SER A 850 -52.20 17.54 26.51
N ALA A 851 -53.54 17.53 26.50
CA ALA A 851 -54.40 18.66 26.84
C ALA A 851 -54.05 19.23 28.22
N GLY A 852 -53.16 20.23 28.25
CA GLY A 852 -52.50 20.63 29.48
C GLY A 852 -53.49 20.86 30.60
N HIS A 853 -53.44 20.04 31.65
CA HIS A 853 -54.14 20.24 32.91
C HIS A 853 -55.66 20.48 32.86
N LEU A 854 -56.31 20.36 31.70
CA LEU A 854 -57.70 20.85 31.56
C LEU A 854 -58.70 19.97 32.32
N PHE A 855 -58.36 18.71 32.61
CA PHE A 855 -59.33 17.70 33.07
C PHE A 855 -58.92 16.83 34.29
N GLY A 856 -57.76 17.06 34.93
CA GLY A 856 -57.39 16.42 36.21
C GLY A 856 -56.72 15.04 36.10
N VAL A 857 -56.73 14.23 37.18
CA VAL A 857 -56.02 12.93 37.32
C VAL A 857 -56.42 11.80 36.33
N ALA A 858 -57.29 12.08 35.36
CA ALA A 858 -57.83 11.11 34.41
C ALA A 858 -56.97 10.90 33.14
N GLU A 859 -55.93 11.72 32.95
CA GLU A 859 -54.95 11.64 31.85
C GLU A 859 -53.69 10.94 32.38
N SER A 860 -53.59 9.61 32.22
CA SER A 860 -52.65 8.82 33.04
C SER A 860 -51.55 8.08 32.26
N TYR A 861 -51.46 8.18 30.92
CA TYR A 861 -50.61 7.29 30.12
C TYR A 861 -50.14 7.90 28.78
N ASP A 862 -49.49 9.07 28.76
CA ASP A 862 -49.00 9.70 27.52
C ASP A 862 -47.45 9.84 27.51
N PHE A 863 -46.92 10.32 26.37
CA PHE A 863 -45.51 10.66 26.19
C PHE A 863 -45.18 11.92 26.97
N ASP A 864 -44.08 11.86 27.72
CA ASP A 864 -43.52 12.95 28.50
C ASP A 864 -42.30 13.55 27.81
N ALA A 865 -42.20 14.87 27.77
CA ALA A 865 -41.10 15.55 27.12
C ALA A 865 -40.94 16.98 27.66
N ASP A 866 -40.04 17.11 28.63
CA ASP A 866 -39.95 18.31 29.47
C ASP A 866 -38.52 18.87 29.52
N ILE A 867 -38.44 20.20 29.70
CA ILE A 867 -37.19 20.92 29.98
C ILE A 867 -37.27 21.50 31.39
N PHE A 868 -36.45 20.97 32.29
CA PHE A 868 -36.38 21.31 33.69
C PHE A 868 -35.34 22.41 33.93
N ASP A 869 -35.68 23.36 34.81
CA ASP A 869 -34.76 24.37 35.31
C ASP A 869 -33.91 23.78 36.45
N ALA A 870 -32.60 23.69 36.24
CA ALA A 870 -31.62 23.25 37.23
C ALA A 870 -30.71 24.41 37.69
N THR A 871 -31.11 25.65 37.41
CA THR A 871 -30.36 26.86 37.77
C THR A 871 -30.15 26.96 39.27
N GLY A 872 -28.91 27.21 39.68
CA GLY A 872 -28.55 27.41 41.08
C GLY A 872 -28.40 26.12 41.89
N VAL A 873 -28.68 24.94 41.32
CA VAL A 873 -28.44 23.65 41.97
C VAL A 873 -26.94 23.42 42.21
N LEU A 874 -26.11 23.80 41.24
CA LEU A 874 -24.65 23.72 41.36
C LEU A 874 -24.09 24.99 42.02
N ALA A 875 -23.37 24.80 43.14
CA ALA A 875 -22.60 25.88 43.75
C ALA A 875 -21.41 26.28 42.85
N PRO A 876 -21.09 27.58 42.70
CA PRO A 876 -19.90 28.04 41.99
C PRO A 876 -18.63 27.38 42.50
N SER A 877 -17.68 27.13 41.61
CA SER A 877 -16.44 26.42 41.96
C SER A 877 -15.26 26.96 41.18
N SER A 878 -14.14 27.21 41.87
CA SER A 878 -12.86 27.59 41.25
C SER A 878 -12.06 26.38 40.73
N THR A 879 -12.52 25.16 41.02
CA THR A 879 -11.95 23.89 40.55
C THR A 879 -13.00 23.11 39.75
N PRO A 880 -12.58 22.21 38.84
CA PRO A 880 -13.51 21.32 38.15
C PRO A 880 -14.40 20.52 39.11
N VAL A 881 -15.63 20.23 38.69
CA VAL A 881 -16.61 19.43 39.45
C VAL A 881 -17.20 18.33 38.60
N ASP A 882 -17.51 17.20 39.21
CA ASP A 882 -18.29 16.14 38.58
C ASP A 882 -19.77 16.35 38.91
N VAL A 883 -20.63 16.21 37.91
CA VAL A 883 -22.07 16.46 37.99
C VAL A 883 -22.82 15.19 37.63
N VAL A 884 -23.92 14.90 38.32
CA VAL A 884 -24.78 13.75 38.06
C VAL A 884 -26.20 14.21 37.78
N LEU A 885 -26.81 13.61 36.75
CA LEU A 885 -28.24 13.54 36.56
C LEU A 885 -28.71 12.15 36.99
N GLU A 886 -29.74 12.09 37.82
CA GLU A 886 -30.30 10.87 38.36
C GLU A 886 -31.79 10.83 38.08
N GLN A 887 -32.29 9.66 37.71
CA GLN A 887 -33.71 9.37 37.70
C GLN A 887 -33.99 8.21 38.65
N LEU A 888 -35.02 8.35 39.48
CA LEU A 888 -35.41 7.37 40.50
C LEU A 888 -36.92 7.15 40.46
N SER A 889 -37.34 5.91 40.16
CA SER A 889 -38.74 5.48 40.29
C SER A 889 -38.98 4.82 41.66
N THR A 890 -40.08 5.17 42.32
CA THR A 890 -40.49 4.62 43.63
C THR A 890 -41.95 4.16 43.63
N GLY A 891 -42.37 3.38 44.64
CA GLY A 891 -43.81 3.14 44.87
C GLY A 891 -44.50 2.07 44.01
N GLY A 892 -43.74 1.24 43.28
CA GLY A 892 -44.31 0.16 42.44
C GLY A 892 -44.60 0.57 41.00
N ASP A 893 -44.13 1.75 40.61
CA ASP A 893 -44.16 2.30 39.26
C ASP A 893 -42.98 1.75 38.40
N ALA A 894 -43.12 1.80 37.07
CA ALA A 894 -42.09 1.47 36.08
C ALA A 894 -41.96 2.60 35.06
N LEU A 895 -40.83 3.30 35.10
CA LEU A 895 -40.55 4.39 34.18
C LEU A 895 -39.86 3.89 32.91
N VAL A 896 -40.13 4.57 31.80
CA VAL A 896 -39.47 4.29 30.54
C VAL A 896 -38.90 5.58 29.99
N SER A 897 -37.60 5.76 30.13
CA SER A 897 -36.99 7.06 29.81
C SER A 897 -36.17 7.00 28.54
N GLY A 898 -36.26 8.06 27.75
CA GLY A 898 -35.75 8.13 26.40
C GLY A 898 -34.53 9.03 26.27
N SER A 899 -34.54 9.85 25.22
CA SER A 899 -33.44 10.78 24.95
C SER A 899 -33.46 11.94 25.93
N TYR A 900 -32.29 12.34 26.40
CA TYR A 900 -32.15 13.47 27.32
C TYR A 900 -30.90 14.29 27.01
N PHE A 901 -30.87 15.49 27.55
CA PHE A 901 -29.71 16.36 27.51
C PHE A 901 -29.47 17.04 28.86
N ILE A 902 -28.20 17.34 29.11
CA ILE A 902 -27.74 18.15 30.24
C ILE A 902 -26.96 19.32 29.66
N SER A 903 -27.31 20.54 30.07
CA SER A 903 -26.65 21.75 29.60
C SER A 903 -26.30 22.63 30.79
N VAL A 904 -25.02 22.90 30.99
CA VAL A 904 -24.51 23.65 32.14
C VAL A 904 -23.59 24.76 31.68
N ASP A 905 -23.80 25.98 32.19
CA ASP A 905 -22.88 27.10 32.01
C ASP A 905 -21.47 26.71 32.49
N VAL A 906 -20.49 27.01 31.66
CA VAL A 906 -19.06 26.88 32.01
C VAL A 906 -18.43 28.26 32.20
N ALA A 907 -17.32 28.29 32.93
CA ALA A 907 -16.48 29.47 33.05
C ALA A 907 -16.07 29.98 31.66
N ILE A 908 -15.93 31.30 31.52
CA ILE A 908 -15.55 31.91 30.24
C ILE A 908 -14.23 31.28 29.75
N PRO A 909 -14.17 30.83 28.48
CA PRO A 909 -12.95 30.29 27.91
C PRO A 909 -11.79 31.28 28.00
N PRO A 910 -10.56 30.79 28.14
CA PRO A 910 -9.39 31.58 27.81
C PRO A 910 -9.48 32.00 26.34
N VAL A 911 -8.98 33.19 26.03
CA VAL A 911 -9.02 33.79 24.70
C VAL A 911 -7.67 33.63 24.03
N LEU A 912 -7.65 33.10 22.82
CA LEU A 912 -6.47 33.00 21.97
C LEU A 912 -6.46 34.13 20.96
N THR A 913 -5.36 34.88 20.93
CA THR A 913 -5.06 35.84 19.86
C THR A 913 -3.77 35.44 19.19
N LYS A 914 -3.64 35.81 17.91
CA LYS A 914 -2.45 35.52 17.12
C LYS A 914 -1.98 36.78 16.42
N SER A 915 -0.68 36.97 16.35
CA SER A 915 -0.04 38.07 15.63
C SER A 915 1.18 37.60 14.84
N LEU A 916 1.43 38.29 13.74
CA LEU A 916 2.61 38.17 12.90
C LEU A 916 3.29 39.54 12.83
N PRO A 917 4.22 39.86 13.75
CA PRO A 917 4.80 41.20 13.84
C PRO A 917 5.56 41.62 12.58
N VAL A 918 6.19 40.66 11.88
CA VAL A 918 6.85 40.87 10.59
C VAL A 918 6.08 40.08 9.54
N SER A 919 5.23 40.76 8.78
CA SER A 919 4.36 40.17 7.76
C SER A 919 4.95 40.17 6.35
N THR A 920 6.23 40.53 6.19
CA THR A 920 6.93 40.51 4.91
C THR A 920 8.32 39.91 5.07
N ILE A 921 8.63 38.88 4.27
CA ILE A 921 9.94 38.23 4.19
C ILE A 921 10.39 38.10 2.73
N ALA A 922 11.69 37.88 2.52
CA ALA A 922 12.19 37.31 1.28
C ALA A 922 12.00 35.78 1.28
N ASP A 923 12.00 35.15 0.12
CA ASP A 923 11.94 33.69 -0.02
C ASP A 923 13.05 33.00 0.79
N GLY A 924 12.66 32.14 1.73
CA GLY A 924 13.52 31.48 2.72
C GLY A 924 13.85 32.31 3.97
N GLY A 925 13.29 33.53 4.08
CA GLY A 925 13.43 34.39 5.26
C GLY A 925 12.63 33.89 6.46
N VAL A 926 13.10 34.22 7.66
CA VAL A 926 12.45 33.80 8.92
C VAL A 926 11.67 34.97 9.52
N THR A 927 10.45 34.68 9.99
CA THR A 927 9.62 35.55 10.83
C THR A 927 9.07 34.72 11.99
N LYS A 928 8.13 35.25 12.78
CA LYS A 928 7.61 34.60 13.99
C LYS A 928 6.10 34.74 14.10
N TYR A 929 5.43 33.63 14.41
CA TYR A 929 4.08 33.67 14.95
C TYR A 929 4.12 33.81 16.47
N ILE A 930 3.27 34.71 16.97
CA ILE A 930 3.07 34.92 18.40
C ILE A 930 1.61 34.64 18.72
N TRP A 931 1.37 33.65 19.57
CA TRP A 931 0.07 33.38 20.17
C TRP A 931 0.04 33.99 21.57
N THR A 932 -1.04 34.68 21.92
CA THR A 932 -1.28 35.16 23.28
C THR A 932 -2.58 34.56 23.79
N VAL A 933 -2.48 33.85 24.91
CA VAL A 933 -3.61 33.22 25.61
C VAL A 933 -3.88 34.02 26.86
N THR A 934 -5.11 34.50 27.04
CA THR A 934 -5.52 35.25 28.24
C THR A 934 -6.63 34.53 28.98
N ASN A 935 -6.45 34.26 30.27
CA ASN A 935 -7.45 33.69 31.17
C ASN A 935 -7.90 34.73 32.22
N THR A 936 -8.23 35.94 31.74
CA THR A 936 -8.39 37.14 32.58
C THR A 936 -9.85 37.55 32.81
N ALA A 937 -10.82 36.76 32.33
CA ALA A 937 -12.23 37.04 32.54
C ALA A 937 -12.60 36.96 34.03
N SER A 938 -13.64 37.69 34.45
CA SER A 938 -14.03 37.80 35.86
C SER A 938 -14.53 36.49 36.49
N ASP A 939 -15.00 35.52 35.69
CA ASP A 939 -15.42 34.19 36.12
C ASP A 939 -14.45 33.07 35.70
N ALA A 940 -13.22 33.44 35.31
CA ALA A 940 -12.17 32.49 34.92
C ALA A 940 -11.84 31.49 36.04
N VAL A 941 -11.54 30.26 35.64
CA VAL A 941 -11.04 29.15 36.50
C VAL A 941 -9.69 28.67 35.97
N LEU A 942 -9.00 27.76 36.67
CA LEU A 942 -7.76 27.16 36.15
C LEU A 942 -8.02 26.45 34.81
N GLN A 943 -7.24 26.80 33.79
CA GLN A 943 -7.34 26.24 32.45
C GLN A 943 -6.06 25.50 32.05
N THR A 944 -6.23 24.30 31.49
CA THR A 944 -5.22 23.64 30.66
C THR A 944 -5.45 24.08 29.22
N ILE A 945 -4.41 24.57 28.57
CA ILE A 945 -4.42 25.07 27.20
C ILE A 945 -3.70 24.07 26.32
N ASP A 946 -4.46 23.50 25.40
CA ASP A 946 -3.99 22.58 24.36
C ASP A 946 -4.55 23.08 23.02
N PHE A 947 -3.69 23.27 22.03
CA PHE A 947 -4.12 23.54 20.65
C PHE A 947 -3.03 23.18 19.65
N THR A 948 -3.46 22.86 18.43
CA THR A 948 -2.61 22.63 17.28
C THR A 948 -2.88 23.70 16.24
N ASP A 949 -1.84 24.30 15.70
CA ASP A 949 -1.89 25.24 14.59
C ASP A 949 -1.37 24.57 13.32
N ASN A 950 -2.29 24.22 12.42
CA ASN A 950 -2.00 23.67 11.10
C ASN A 950 -1.62 24.83 10.17
N LEU A 951 -0.32 25.07 10.03
CA LEU A 951 0.21 26.18 9.25
C LEU A 951 -0.29 26.10 7.80
N PRO A 952 -0.52 27.24 7.13
CA PRO A 952 -0.85 27.30 5.72
C PRO A 952 0.13 26.52 4.86
N SER A 953 -0.32 25.95 3.74
CA SER A 953 0.50 25.04 2.91
C SER A 953 1.80 25.64 2.37
N SER A 954 1.94 26.97 2.32
CA SER A 954 3.18 27.66 1.95
C SER A 954 4.01 28.17 3.13
N ILE A 955 3.63 27.84 4.37
CA ILE A 955 4.30 28.26 5.60
C ILE A 955 4.70 27.03 6.41
N LYS A 956 5.92 27.04 6.95
CA LYS A 956 6.46 25.98 7.81
C LYS A 956 7.24 26.55 8.99
N VAL A 957 7.47 25.75 10.01
CA VAL A 957 8.37 26.06 11.12
C VAL A 957 9.79 26.26 10.57
N ALA A 958 10.50 27.28 11.03
CA ALA A 958 11.86 27.57 10.59
C ALA A 958 12.85 26.45 10.99
N ALA A 959 14.00 26.39 10.32
CA ALA A 959 15.04 25.40 10.62
C ALA A 959 15.51 25.47 12.10
N THR A 960 15.47 26.66 12.69
CA THR A 960 15.63 26.88 14.13
C THR A 960 14.33 27.49 14.66
N PRO A 961 13.46 26.71 15.33
CA PRO A 961 12.12 27.15 15.70
C PRO A 961 12.07 28.28 16.74
N ASN A 962 13.14 28.50 17.52
CA ASN A 962 13.19 29.46 18.64
C ASN A 962 11.92 29.48 19.50
N ALA A 963 11.37 28.29 19.74
CA ALA A 963 10.09 28.09 20.40
C ALA A 963 10.18 28.48 21.87
N SER A 964 9.26 29.32 22.36
CA SER A 964 9.22 29.72 23.78
C SER A 964 7.80 29.99 24.27
N ILE A 965 7.56 29.69 25.55
CA ILE A 965 6.36 30.07 26.32
C ILE A 965 6.83 31.02 27.43
N THR A 966 6.12 32.13 27.60
CA THR A 966 6.30 33.07 28.71
C THR A 966 4.97 33.34 29.39
N GLY A 967 4.89 33.18 30.71
CA GLY A 967 3.64 33.26 31.47
C GLY A 967 2.94 31.91 31.62
N GLY A 968 2.13 31.76 32.67
CA GLY A 968 1.55 30.48 33.07
C GLY A 968 2.55 29.52 33.72
N THR A 969 2.15 28.26 33.86
CA THR A 969 3.00 27.17 34.39
C THR A 969 2.87 25.91 33.52
N GLY A 970 3.95 25.14 33.37
CA GLY A 970 3.95 23.98 32.47
C GLY A 970 3.92 24.40 30.99
N GLY A 971 3.36 23.54 30.14
CA GLY A 971 3.30 23.75 28.69
C GLY A 971 4.49 23.15 27.94
N VAL A 972 4.21 22.39 26.89
CA VAL A 972 5.18 21.87 25.92
C VAL A 972 4.83 22.46 24.56
N ILE A 973 5.85 22.94 23.84
CA ILE A 973 5.72 23.34 22.43
C ILE A 973 6.38 22.27 21.58
N THR A 974 5.61 21.69 20.67
CA THR A 974 6.12 20.82 19.62
C THR A 974 6.10 21.59 18.31
N ALA A 975 7.27 22.05 17.88
CA ALA A 975 7.47 22.76 16.62
C ALA A 975 8.72 22.21 15.95
N ALA A 976 8.57 21.05 15.29
CA ALA A 976 9.71 20.42 14.61
C ALA A 976 10.19 21.29 13.43
N PRO A 977 11.51 21.44 13.20
CA PRO A 977 12.03 22.18 12.06
C PRO A 977 11.39 21.74 10.74
N ASN A 978 10.98 22.69 9.91
CA ASN A 978 10.28 22.48 8.63
C ASN A 978 8.88 21.87 8.70
N SER A 979 8.32 21.64 9.89
CA SER A 979 6.95 21.14 10.04
C SER A 979 5.91 22.15 9.55
N GLY A 980 4.80 21.66 9.00
CA GLY A 980 3.58 22.45 8.75
C GLY A 980 2.69 22.62 9.99
N ILE A 981 3.14 22.18 11.17
CA ILE A 981 2.30 22.10 12.37
C ILE A 981 3.07 22.63 13.59
N VAL A 982 2.36 23.36 14.46
CA VAL A 982 2.82 23.76 15.79
C VAL A 982 1.80 23.32 16.84
N THR A 983 2.21 22.51 17.81
CA THR A 983 1.33 22.03 18.88
C THR A 983 1.75 22.59 20.23
N ILE A 984 0.78 23.07 21.00
CA ILE A 984 0.92 23.47 22.40
C ILE A 984 0.15 22.45 23.23
N SER A 985 0.77 21.87 24.25
CA SER A 985 0.09 20.97 25.18
C SER A 985 0.41 21.24 26.65
N GLY A 986 -0.58 21.08 27.53
CA GLY A 986 -0.42 21.11 28.98
C GLY A 986 -0.09 22.47 29.59
N LEU A 987 -0.30 23.59 28.87
CA LEU A 987 -0.04 24.93 29.41
C LEU A 987 -1.12 25.31 30.43
N GLN A 988 -0.74 25.52 31.69
CA GLN A 988 -1.69 25.88 32.75
C GLN A 988 -1.76 27.40 32.96
N LEU A 989 -2.97 27.94 32.97
CA LEU A 989 -3.25 29.35 33.28
C LEU A 989 -4.25 29.47 34.43
N ASN A 990 -3.81 30.04 35.55
CA ASN A 990 -4.72 30.40 36.64
C ASN A 990 -5.62 31.59 36.26
N PRO A 991 -6.73 31.82 36.97
CA PRO A 991 -7.54 33.02 36.79
C PRO A 991 -6.71 34.30 36.88
N GLY A 992 -6.92 35.24 35.95
CA GLY A 992 -6.19 36.50 35.88
C GLY A 992 -4.82 36.42 35.20
N GLN A 993 -4.38 35.24 34.74
CA GLN A 993 -3.09 35.07 34.05
C GLN A 993 -3.21 35.12 32.53
N SER A 994 -2.08 35.41 31.89
CA SER A 994 -1.89 35.32 30.44
C SER A 994 -0.56 34.65 30.13
N ALA A 995 -0.46 34.03 28.95
CA ALA A 995 0.77 33.47 28.41
C ALA A 995 0.98 33.91 26.96
N THR A 996 2.25 34.02 26.57
CA THR A 996 2.68 34.29 25.20
C THR A 996 3.52 33.13 24.71
N ILE A 997 3.14 32.56 23.57
CA ILE A 997 3.85 31.49 22.86
C ILE A 997 4.43 32.06 21.57
N SER A 998 5.67 31.73 21.25
CA SER A 998 6.43 32.31 20.15
C SER A 998 7.14 31.20 19.39
N VAL A 999 6.94 31.09 18.06
CA VAL A 999 7.64 30.13 17.20
C VAL A 999 8.05 30.80 15.89
N ASP A 1000 9.31 30.61 15.51
CA ASP A 1000 9.86 31.08 14.24
C ASP A 1000 9.37 30.21 13.08
N ILE A 1001 8.94 30.88 12.01
CA ILE A 1001 8.35 30.30 10.81
C ILE A 1001 9.00 30.90 9.56
N THR A 1002 8.93 30.17 8.45
CA THR A 1002 9.44 30.56 7.12
C THR A 1002 8.44 30.11 6.05
N ASN A 1003 8.57 30.61 4.82
CA ASN A 1003 7.84 30.05 3.70
C ASN A 1003 8.46 28.74 3.19
N VAL A 1004 7.67 27.96 2.45
CA VAL A 1004 8.17 26.88 1.58
C VAL A 1004 8.92 27.52 0.40
N LEU A 1005 10.17 27.12 0.20
CA LEU A 1005 11.06 27.74 -0.79
C LEU A 1005 10.44 27.77 -2.20
N GLY A 1006 10.57 28.90 -2.88
CA GLY A 1006 10.02 29.14 -4.21
C GLY A 1006 8.53 29.49 -4.23
N GLN A 1007 7.81 29.35 -3.11
CA GLN A 1007 6.41 29.77 -3.00
C GLN A 1007 6.34 31.22 -2.54
N LEU A 1008 5.92 32.09 -3.47
CA LEU A 1008 5.87 33.54 -3.27
C LEU A 1008 4.45 34.04 -3.04
N ASN A 1009 4.33 35.16 -2.33
CA ASN A 1009 3.09 35.88 -2.15
C ASN A 1009 3.32 37.39 -2.24
N ALA A 1010 2.84 38.01 -3.32
CA ALA A 1010 3.07 39.43 -3.56
C ALA A 1010 2.16 40.36 -2.75
N SER A 1011 1.02 39.89 -2.25
CA SER A 1011 0.05 40.73 -1.55
C SER A 1011 -0.86 39.92 -0.62
N CYS A 1012 -1.22 40.53 0.51
CA CYS A 1012 -2.21 39.98 1.46
C CYS A 1012 -3.63 40.55 1.27
N SER A 1013 -3.88 41.37 0.24
CA SER A 1013 -5.19 42.00 0.02
C SER A 1013 -6.35 41.00 -0.15
N ALA A 1014 -6.06 39.81 -0.68
CA ALA A 1014 -7.04 38.74 -0.89
C ALA A 1014 -6.99 37.61 0.16
N ASN A 1015 -6.11 37.71 1.16
CA ASN A 1015 -5.88 36.64 2.15
C ASN A 1015 -5.75 35.25 1.52
N PRO A 1016 -4.76 35.03 0.63
CA PRO A 1016 -4.57 33.73 -0.01
C PRO A 1016 -4.39 32.63 1.05
N SER A 1017 -5.18 31.55 0.95
CA SER A 1017 -5.24 30.48 1.96
C SER A 1017 -3.88 29.83 2.21
N ALA A 1018 -3.04 29.71 1.19
CA ALA A 1018 -1.71 29.12 1.27
C ALA A 1018 -0.71 29.92 2.13
N PHE A 1019 -0.96 31.22 2.36
CA PHE A 1019 -0.08 32.12 3.14
C PHE A 1019 -0.79 32.81 4.32
N THR A 1020 -2.08 32.52 4.52
CA THR A 1020 -2.90 33.20 5.53
C THR A 1020 -3.28 32.22 6.62
N ASN A 1021 -2.76 32.47 7.82
CA ASN A 1021 -3.08 31.67 8.99
C ASN A 1021 -4.19 32.37 9.80
N SER A 1022 -5.30 31.69 10.04
CA SER A 1022 -6.48 32.24 10.71
C SER A 1022 -7.02 31.30 11.78
N SER A 1023 -8.17 31.62 12.39
CA SER A 1023 -8.83 30.72 13.34
C SER A 1023 -9.15 29.34 12.75
N SER A 1024 -9.32 29.21 11.42
CA SER A 1024 -9.57 27.92 10.75
C SER A 1024 -8.35 27.00 10.76
N ASN A 1025 -7.16 27.52 11.02
CA ASN A 1025 -5.93 26.74 11.13
C ASN A 1025 -5.73 26.17 12.54
N ILE A 1026 -6.47 26.66 13.53
CA ILE A 1026 -6.36 26.21 14.92
C ILE A 1026 -7.33 25.07 15.18
N THR A 1027 -6.79 23.93 15.60
CA THR A 1027 -7.54 22.80 16.14
C THR A 1027 -7.39 22.78 17.66
N VAL A 1028 -8.52 22.75 18.37
CA VAL A 1028 -8.57 22.56 19.83
C VAL A 1028 -9.06 21.13 20.09
N PRO A 1029 -8.40 20.33 20.96
CA PRO A 1029 -8.84 18.98 21.26
C PRO A 1029 -10.28 18.94 21.83
N SER A 1030 -10.98 17.82 21.63
CA SER A 1030 -12.32 17.61 22.20
C SER A 1030 -12.31 17.78 23.73
N GLY A 1031 -13.25 18.59 24.24
CA GLY A 1031 -13.32 18.95 25.67
C GLY A 1031 -12.36 20.07 26.10
N GLY A 1032 -11.46 20.53 25.22
CA GLY A 1032 -10.66 21.74 25.41
C GLY A 1032 -11.53 23.00 25.34
N ILE A 1033 -11.26 23.97 26.21
CA ILE A 1033 -12.00 25.23 26.26
C ILE A 1033 -11.01 26.33 25.88
N LEU A 1034 -11.07 26.81 24.63
CA LEU A 1034 -10.25 27.93 24.13
C LEU A 1034 -11.02 28.71 23.06
N ASN A 1035 -11.22 30.00 23.27
CA ASN A 1035 -11.89 30.86 22.31
C ASN A 1035 -10.90 31.36 21.25
N THR A 1036 -11.04 30.87 20.02
CA THR A 1036 -10.21 31.23 18.86
C THR A 1036 -10.87 32.25 17.93
N SER A 1037 -12.13 32.63 18.18
CA SER A 1037 -12.90 33.53 17.31
C SER A 1037 -12.33 34.96 17.25
N THR A 1038 -11.45 35.31 18.18
CA THR A 1038 -10.76 36.60 18.23
C THR A 1038 -9.50 36.66 17.37
N ILE A 1039 -9.10 35.55 16.74
CA ILE A 1039 -7.95 35.52 15.83
C ILE A 1039 -8.30 36.28 14.55
N THR A 1040 -7.53 37.33 14.29
CA THR A 1040 -7.55 38.00 12.98
C THR A 1040 -6.63 37.23 12.02
N PRO A 1041 -7.02 37.04 10.73
CA PRO A 1041 -6.17 36.37 9.76
C PRO A 1041 -4.78 37.04 9.61
N GLN A 1042 -3.72 36.24 9.79
CA GLN A 1042 -2.33 36.66 9.70
C GLN A 1042 -1.73 36.18 8.38
N CYS A 1043 -1.70 37.07 7.38
CA CYS A 1043 -1.15 36.77 6.06
C CYS A 1043 0.33 37.20 5.95
N LEU A 1044 1.15 36.33 5.35
CA LEU A 1044 2.57 36.56 5.10
C LEU A 1044 2.83 36.91 3.63
N ILE A 1045 3.47 38.06 3.38
CA ILE A 1045 4.00 38.45 2.07
C ILE A 1045 5.39 37.83 1.91
N VAL A 1046 5.61 37.15 0.80
CA VAL A 1046 6.89 36.51 0.45
C VAL A 1046 7.36 37.05 -0.88
N THR A 1047 8.42 37.85 -0.84
CA THR A 1047 9.05 38.43 -2.02
C THR A 1047 10.15 37.52 -2.56
N ALA A 1048 10.38 37.52 -3.87
CA ALA A 1048 11.48 36.76 -4.45
C ALA A 1048 12.81 37.16 -3.78
N SER A 1049 13.64 36.16 -3.43
CA SER A 1049 14.98 36.42 -2.92
C SER A 1049 15.79 37.19 -3.97
N ILE A 1050 16.18 38.43 -3.66
CA ILE A 1050 17.24 39.12 -4.40
C ILE A 1050 18.54 38.53 -3.87
N PRO A 1051 19.40 37.89 -4.69
CA PRO A 1051 20.63 37.30 -4.21
C PRO A 1051 21.46 38.36 -3.46
N SER A 1052 21.92 37.99 -2.27
CA SER A 1052 22.71 38.79 -1.34
C SER A 1052 24.15 38.99 -1.85
N SER A 1053 24.27 39.78 -2.90
CA SER A 1053 25.56 40.21 -3.45
C SER A 1053 25.60 41.74 -3.49
N CYS A 1054 26.51 42.30 -2.69
CA CYS A 1054 26.90 43.71 -2.79
C CYS A 1054 27.74 43.85 -4.07
N TYR A 1055 27.12 44.21 -5.19
CA TYR A 1055 27.83 44.72 -6.35
C TYR A 1055 27.74 46.24 -6.31
N LYS A 1056 28.89 46.95 -6.29
CA LYS A 1056 28.88 48.31 -6.83
C LYS A 1056 28.75 48.20 -8.35
N PRO A 1057 27.81 48.91 -9.00
CA PRO A 1057 27.87 49.10 -10.44
C PRO A 1057 29.29 49.60 -10.80
N GLY A 1058 29.87 49.09 -11.88
CA GLY A 1058 31.17 49.60 -12.35
C GLY A 1058 31.08 51.11 -12.54
N ILE A 1059 31.99 51.87 -11.93
CA ILE A 1059 32.04 53.32 -12.09
C ILE A 1059 32.32 53.62 -13.57
N THR A 1060 31.33 54.16 -14.28
CA THR A 1060 31.42 54.52 -15.71
C THR A 1060 31.99 55.92 -15.94
N SER A 1061 32.27 56.69 -14.88
CA SER A 1061 32.94 57.99 -14.97
C SER A 1061 33.72 58.32 -13.70
N GLY A 1062 34.99 58.72 -13.83
CA GLY A 1062 35.90 59.05 -12.74
C GLY A 1062 37.33 58.63 -13.06
N THR A 1063 38.27 58.77 -12.10
CA THR A 1063 39.68 58.41 -12.26
C THR A 1063 39.83 56.90 -12.50
N ALA A 1064 39.76 56.50 -13.76
CA ALA A 1064 39.80 55.14 -14.22
C ALA A 1064 41.24 54.61 -14.17
N LEU A 1065 41.67 54.06 -13.04
CA LEU A 1065 42.93 53.32 -12.95
C LEU A 1065 42.79 52.01 -13.73
N ASP A 1066 43.76 51.73 -14.60
CA ASP A 1066 43.83 50.47 -15.33
C ASP A 1066 43.94 49.30 -14.36
N SER A 1067 43.08 48.29 -14.50
CA SER A 1067 43.30 47.02 -13.82
C SER A 1067 44.43 46.31 -14.53
N LYS A 1068 45.61 46.25 -13.91
CA LYS A 1068 46.85 45.74 -14.53
C LYS A 1068 47.03 44.23 -14.38
N VAL A 1069 46.25 43.59 -13.51
CA VAL A 1069 46.35 42.16 -13.23
C VAL A 1069 45.04 41.50 -13.62
N GLY A 1070 45.13 40.42 -14.38
CA GLY A 1070 43.96 39.62 -14.71
C GLY A 1070 44.31 38.18 -15.08
N ILE A 1071 43.41 37.26 -14.73
CA ILE A 1071 43.47 35.85 -15.09
C ILE A 1071 42.23 35.52 -15.93
N THR A 1072 42.44 35.10 -17.17
CA THR A 1072 41.33 34.71 -18.07
C THR A 1072 41.56 33.31 -18.62
N SER A 1073 40.53 32.47 -18.55
CA SER A 1073 40.53 31.16 -19.23
C SER A 1073 40.17 31.28 -20.73
N LEU A 1074 39.84 32.50 -21.18
CA LEU A 1074 39.43 32.81 -22.55
C LEU A 1074 40.60 33.31 -23.43
N SER A 1075 41.84 33.27 -22.92
CA SER A 1075 43.07 33.69 -23.63
C SER A 1075 43.08 35.16 -24.08
N ARG A 1076 42.42 36.05 -23.33
CA ARG A 1076 42.32 37.49 -23.60
C ARG A 1076 43.36 38.37 -22.88
N ALA A 1077 44.32 37.77 -22.17
CA ALA A 1077 45.33 38.52 -21.43
C ALA A 1077 46.47 38.98 -22.36
N GLY A 1078 46.69 40.31 -22.46
CA GLY A 1078 47.90 40.88 -23.09
C GLY A 1078 47.62 41.99 -24.11
N ALA A 1079 48.68 42.73 -24.48
CA ALA A 1079 48.61 43.95 -25.31
C ALA A 1079 48.17 43.73 -26.78
N THR A 1080 48.00 42.49 -27.20
CA THR A 1080 47.55 42.11 -28.55
C THR A 1080 46.05 41.83 -28.63
N ASP A 1081 45.33 41.86 -27.51
CA ASP A 1081 43.86 41.71 -27.48
C ASP A 1081 43.18 43.02 -27.92
N PRO A 1082 42.22 42.99 -28.88
CA PRO A 1082 41.55 44.18 -29.40
C PRO A 1082 40.82 45.01 -28.33
N ASP A 1083 40.36 44.35 -27.26
CA ASP A 1083 39.60 45.01 -26.19
C ASP A 1083 40.52 45.50 -25.07
N ASN A 1084 41.82 45.21 -25.11
CA ASN A 1084 42.81 45.64 -24.12
C ASN A 1084 42.52 45.07 -22.70
N TRP A 1085 42.05 43.83 -22.62
CA TRP A 1085 41.80 43.13 -21.36
C TRP A 1085 43.12 42.78 -20.62
N PRO A 1086 43.22 42.93 -19.29
CA PRO A 1086 42.18 43.27 -18.31
C PRO A 1086 41.96 44.79 -18.11
N MET A 1087 42.77 45.64 -18.75
CA MET A 1087 42.74 47.11 -18.57
C MET A 1087 41.44 47.75 -19.08
N VAL A 1088 40.66 47.05 -19.89
CA VAL A 1088 39.28 47.41 -20.24
C VAL A 1088 38.37 47.49 -19.01
N ARG A 1089 38.69 46.75 -17.95
CA ARG A 1089 38.08 46.89 -16.64
C ARG A 1089 38.91 47.91 -15.85
N LYS A 1090 38.25 48.93 -15.31
CA LYS A 1090 38.89 50.01 -14.56
C LYS A 1090 38.56 49.88 -13.07
N GLY A 1091 39.51 50.23 -12.22
CA GLY A 1091 39.32 50.30 -10.77
C GLY A 1091 39.36 48.96 -10.02
N ALA A 1092 39.73 47.85 -10.66
CA ALA A 1092 39.92 46.57 -9.98
C ALA A 1092 41.42 46.29 -9.75
N TRP A 1093 41.75 45.68 -8.61
CA TRP A 1093 43.11 45.21 -8.31
C TRP A 1093 43.44 43.91 -9.08
N LEU A 1094 42.44 43.07 -9.32
CA LEU A 1094 42.52 41.81 -10.07
C LEU A 1094 41.23 41.57 -10.86
N VAL A 1095 41.35 41.16 -12.11
CA VAL A 1095 40.21 40.81 -12.98
C VAL A 1095 40.23 39.33 -13.29
N LEU A 1096 39.17 38.59 -12.94
CA LEU A 1096 39.03 37.16 -13.26
C LEU A 1096 37.97 36.97 -14.34
N GLU A 1097 38.24 36.16 -15.36
CA GLU A 1097 37.29 35.89 -16.45
C GLU A 1097 37.31 34.41 -16.88
N SER A 1098 36.14 33.79 -16.95
CA SER A 1098 35.99 32.39 -17.38
C SER A 1098 34.55 32.09 -17.78
N LYS A 1099 34.33 31.19 -18.75
CA LYS A 1099 32.97 30.72 -19.13
C LYS A 1099 32.51 29.51 -18.32
N THR A 1100 33.41 28.56 -18.05
CA THR A 1100 33.05 27.25 -17.47
C THR A 1100 34.05 26.75 -16.42
N LYS A 1101 35.19 27.42 -16.24
CA LYS A 1101 36.20 27.03 -15.23
C LYS A 1101 36.08 27.90 -13.99
N GLY A 1102 35.99 27.27 -12.82
CA GLY A 1102 36.04 27.98 -11.53
C GLY A 1102 37.45 28.49 -11.20
N PHE A 1103 37.53 29.50 -10.34
CA PHE A 1103 38.79 29.93 -9.73
C PHE A 1103 39.11 28.99 -8.56
N VAL A 1104 40.14 28.16 -8.73
CA VAL A 1104 40.58 27.21 -7.69
C VAL A 1104 41.82 27.76 -7.01
N VAL A 1105 41.69 28.11 -5.73
CA VAL A 1105 42.82 28.48 -4.88
C VAL A 1105 43.43 27.23 -4.26
N ASN A 1106 44.75 27.24 -4.06
CA ASN A 1106 45.42 26.17 -3.33
C ASN A 1106 44.90 26.12 -1.89
N ARG A 1107 44.55 24.93 -1.42
CA ARG A 1107 44.06 24.67 -0.07
C ARG A 1107 45.22 24.12 0.76
N LEU A 1108 45.64 24.86 1.78
CA LEU A 1108 46.82 24.53 2.57
C LEU A 1108 46.47 24.55 4.07
N PRO A 1109 46.99 23.60 4.87
CA PRO A 1109 46.94 23.72 6.32
C PRO A 1109 47.90 24.81 6.80
N PHE A 1110 47.55 25.49 7.90
CA PHE A 1110 48.38 26.52 8.53
C PHE A 1110 48.97 26.00 9.84
N ASP A 1111 50.21 26.39 10.14
CA ASP A 1111 50.86 26.05 11.39
C ASP A 1111 50.37 26.93 12.57
N GLY A 1112 50.81 26.60 13.78
CA GLY A 1112 50.47 27.36 14.99
C GLY A 1112 51.03 28.79 15.04
N SER A 1113 51.89 29.18 14.09
CA SER A 1113 52.41 30.54 13.93
C SER A 1113 51.64 31.34 12.87
N GLY A 1114 50.61 30.76 12.25
CA GLY A 1114 49.78 31.44 11.26
C GLY A 1114 50.38 31.48 9.86
N ASN A 1115 51.30 30.57 9.52
CA ASN A 1115 51.90 30.45 8.19
C ASN A 1115 51.42 29.19 7.44
N PRO A 1116 51.31 29.21 6.10
CA PRO A 1116 50.96 28.03 5.32
C PRO A 1116 52.06 26.97 5.37
N ILE A 1117 51.68 25.73 5.67
CA ILE A 1117 52.59 24.59 5.64
C ILE A 1117 52.95 24.27 4.18
N GLY A 1118 54.25 24.19 3.90
CA GLY A 1118 54.77 23.82 2.58
C GLY A 1118 55.18 25.00 1.68
N ILE A 1119 55.06 26.25 2.14
CA ILE A 1119 55.62 27.43 1.46
C ILE A 1119 56.69 28.05 2.38
N PRO A 1120 57.97 28.13 1.96
CA PRO A 1120 59.01 28.83 2.72
C PRO A 1120 58.67 30.31 2.94
N VAL A 1121 58.97 30.84 4.12
CA VAL A 1121 58.68 32.25 4.48
C VAL A 1121 59.35 33.25 3.52
N ALA A 1122 60.51 32.89 2.95
CA ALA A 1122 61.22 33.71 1.96
C ALA A 1122 60.44 33.89 0.64
N ASP A 1123 59.48 33.02 0.35
CA ASP A 1123 58.67 33.04 -0.88
C ASP A 1123 57.33 33.76 -0.69
N PHE A 1124 57.03 34.23 0.53
CA PHE A 1124 55.82 34.99 0.77
C PHE A 1124 55.85 36.31 0.01
N THR A 1125 54.84 36.52 -0.82
CA THR A 1125 54.71 37.71 -1.66
C THR A 1125 53.39 38.39 -1.33
N GLU A 1126 53.40 39.71 -1.21
CA GLU A 1126 52.18 40.50 -1.00
C GLU A 1126 51.13 40.16 -2.08
N GLY A 1127 49.89 39.93 -1.64
CA GLY A 1127 48.78 39.53 -2.51
C GLY A 1127 48.68 38.03 -2.78
N MET A 1128 49.60 37.20 -2.29
CA MET A 1128 49.46 35.74 -2.37
C MET A 1128 48.19 35.28 -1.64
N MET A 1129 47.38 34.43 -2.29
CA MET A 1129 46.10 33.94 -1.76
C MET A 1129 46.08 32.43 -1.66
N VAL A 1130 45.63 31.90 -0.52
CA VAL A 1130 45.44 30.47 -0.28
C VAL A 1130 44.19 30.26 0.57
N TYR A 1131 43.55 29.10 0.47
CA TYR A 1131 42.48 28.73 1.38
C TYR A 1131 43.09 27.97 2.56
N ASP A 1132 42.94 28.52 3.77
CA ASP A 1132 43.41 27.91 5.01
C ASP A 1132 42.43 26.82 5.44
N THR A 1133 42.86 25.55 5.39
CA THR A 1133 42.02 24.40 5.75
C THR A 1133 41.89 24.18 7.25
N VAL A 1134 42.71 24.84 8.08
CA VAL A 1134 42.62 24.75 9.54
C VAL A 1134 41.63 25.78 10.06
N ASN A 1135 41.70 27.01 9.57
CA ASN A 1135 40.82 28.11 9.99
C ASN A 1135 39.59 28.31 9.08
N ASN A 1136 39.43 27.48 8.04
CA ASN A 1136 38.31 27.48 7.09
C ASN A 1136 38.02 28.86 6.44
N CYS A 1137 39.07 29.63 6.13
CA CYS A 1137 38.96 30.97 5.56
C CYS A 1137 39.86 31.14 4.33
N LEU A 1138 39.49 32.03 3.40
CA LEU A 1138 40.42 32.48 2.37
C LEU A 1138 41.40 33.47 3.01
N LYS A 1139 42.71 33.18 2.96
CA LYS A 1139 43.76 34.06 3.47
C LYS A 1139 44.51 34.75 2.34
N MET A 1140 44.88 36.01 2.58
CA MET A 1140 45.79 36.77 1.74
C MET A 1140 47.02 37.21 2.56
N TYR A 1141 48.22 37.06 2.00
CA TYR A 1141 49.41 37.65 2.58
C TYR A 1141 49.44 39.15 2.25
N THR A 1142 49.18 39.99 3.24
CA THR A 1142 49.05 41.43 3.04
C THR A 1142 49.47 42.20 4.28
N SER A 1143 49.58 43.51 4.13
CA SER A 1143 49.79 44.44 5.24
C SER A 1143 48.47 45.09 5.65
N THR A 1144 48.24 45.20 6.96
CA THR A 1144 47.11 45.93 7.55
C THR A 1144 47.52 47.29 8.13
N ASP A 1145 48.80 47.63 8.05
CA ASP A 1145 49.39 48.83 8.64
C ASP A 1145 50.03 49.77 7.61
N GLY A 1146 49.77 49.59 6.31
CA GLY A 1146 50.27 50.47 5.25
C GLY A 1146 51.68 50.12 4.77
N GLY A 1147 52.04 48.84 4.85
CA GLY A 1147 53.28 48.26 4.31
C GLY A 1147 54.40 48.06 5.33
N PHE A 1148 54.17 48.26 6.63
CA PHE A 1148 55.22 48.10 7.66
C PHE A 1148 55.38 46.64 8.12
N SER A 1149 54.28 45.89 8.21
CA SER A 1149 54.29 44.47 8.54
C SER A 1149 53.38 43.67 7.61
N PHE A 1150 53.82 42.45 7.27
CA PHE A 1150 53.10 41.55 6.38
C PHE A 1150 52.79 40.24 7.10
N SER A 1151 51.54 39.80 6.99
CA SER A 1151 51.06 38.55 7.60
C SER A 1151 49.89 37.97 6.81
N TRP A 1152 49.59 36.69 7.03
CA TRP A 1152 48.46 36.02 6.41
C TRP A 1152 47.16 36.38 7.12
N GLN A 1153 46.29 37.11 6.42
CA GLN A 1153 45.04 37.65 6.97
C GLN A 1153 43.83 36.88 6.40
N CYS A 1154 42.94 36.40 7.27
CA CYS A 1154 41.66 35.85 6.82
C CYS A 1154 40.75 36.98 6.30
N LEU A 1155 40.17 36.77 5.13
CA LEU A 1155 39.13 37.62 4.57
C LEU A 1155 37.77 37.27 5.19
N ASN A 1156 37.60 37.57 6.48
CA ASN A 1156 36.41 37.20 7.26
C ASN A 1156 35.36 38.31 7.37
N THR A 1157 35.71 39.53 6.96
CA THR A 1157 34.81 40.68 7.04
C THR A 1157 34.38 41.06 5.64
N GLN A 1158 33.09 40.91 5.34
CA GLN A 1158 32.51 41.46 4.13
C GLN A 1158 32.38 42.98 4.31
N THR A 1159 33.38 43.73 3.86
CA THR A 1159 33.32 45.20 3.85
C THR A 1159 33.00 45.67 2.43
N CYS A 1160 31.93 46.46 2.28
CA CYS A 1160 31.79 47.34 1.12
C CYS A 1160 32.35 48.70 1.57
N PRO A 1161 33.61 49.07 1.25
CA PRO A 1161 34.08 50.42 1.51
C PRO A 1161 33.30 51.38 0.60
N ASP A 1162 32.88 52.52 1.14
CA ASP A 1162 32.05 53.56 0.49
C ASP A 1162 32.50 54.00 -0.90
#